data_AF-A0A6C0I685-F1
#
_entry.id   AF-A0A6C0I685-F1
#
_cell.length_a   1.000
_cell.length_b   1.000
_cell.length_c   1.000
_cell.angle_alpha   90.00
_cell.angle_beta   90.00
_cell.angle_gamma   90.00
#
_symmetry.space_group_name_H-M   'P 1'
#
loop_
_entity.id
_entity.type
_entity.pdbx_description
1 polymer ?
#
loop_
_entity_poly.entity_id
_entity_poly.type
_entity_poly.pdbx_seq_one_letter_code
_entity_poly.pdbx_strand_id
1 'polypeptide(L)'
;MKFNVIIPMAGEGSRFGYKFKPFLKLDDRMFIEHVVEPFLEFDNLIESYTFIITKEQEKNSNVSEVVKSSMVYIHEKINIHIIECKTDGPYQTVLAFTKGIELDNVIICDCDHKINIEPIITMAENEILTDVIIPIWEIKTDEQQNWGKLVIKNNKILNYYEKEIIHIHSDEKMYGMIGCYYFKTTKLLTVSNYLNISDLFKNSDLQNIHTVKINEALFFGTPKMVTDTIEKRRCYENIICDVDGVIFQHSPSSNTIFEDNNLIKNCASKIMEWKSQNKKIILMTARAKTTRKDFIELLIENGIVWDELIMGVNPGTRYVINDIKPSHIFTKQAVSINLLRNEGIDHVICNESNNNDIRIIKMFKGGSFSKTYLLELDCYKFVRKHIIKNNNTMDHYYRLKRQYEDLSRFYYYDNEMFPKVIREQDSDYDYFYDMEYLENYEQLDCFDNETQINNIIKVLDRFNKNIYCFKKQLKDSSFVYDFFNEKIYPKLLKFEIDNKVMKYLINNENVTINGKHYYGLRTIFNKLDFNNFNPSFICPIHGDLNFENILYNSITDDVKTLDMEGSRYVDSPVFDLGKLFQSLVANYEVWSKLDEVIFNSSIDNLTCNDNFFDYKNDDIIVVVDIFKTILGIDDKEKVLKLGLFYMACYFIRFIPFRSLVSENHANFAMIMAVIWFNKIYEK
;
A
#
# COMPACT_ATOMS: atom_id res chain seq x y z
N MET A 1 42.10 25.17 -5.06
CA MET A 1 42.75 24.34 -6.12
C MET A 1 41.77 24.19 -7.29
N LYS A 2 42.18 23.78 -8.49
CA LYS A 2 41.24 23.49 -9.60
C LYS A 2 41.36 22.02 -10.00
N PHE A 3 40.22 21.35 -10.20
CA PHE A 3 40.14 19.91 -10.47
C PHE A 3 39.65 19.61 -11.88
N ASN A 4 40.13 18.51 -12.46
CA ASN A 4 39.69 17.96 -13.74
C ASN A 4 38.97 16.63 -13.52
N VAL A 5 37.68 16.54 -13.83
CA VAL A 5 36.89 15.32 -13.66
C VAL A 5 36.94 14.50 -14.95
N ILE A 6 37.27 13.22 -14.86
CA ILE A 6 37.32 12.27 -15.98
C ILE A 6 36.37 11.13 -15.69
N ILE A 7 35.43 10.88 -16.60
CA ILE A 7 34.43 9.80 -16.48
C ILE A 7 34.57 8.86 -17.68
N PRO A 8 35.21 7.68 -17.52
CA PRO A 8 35.29 6.69 -18.58
C PRO A 8 33.93 6.00 -18.80
N MET A 9 33.43 6.04 -20.03
CA MET A 9 32.13 5.49 -20.43
C MET A 9 32.22 4.44 -21.55
N ALA A 10 33.43 3.96 -21.89
CA ALA A 10 33.67 3.03 -23.00
C ALA A 10 33.18 1.57 -22.78
N GLY A 11 32.45 1.29 -21.70
CA GLY A 11 31.95 -0.05 -21.38
C GLY A 11 30.71 -0.49 -22.19
N GLU A 12 30.56 -1.80 -22.41
CA GLU A 12 29.46 -2.40 -23.19
C GLU A 12 28.14 -2.58 -22.43
N GLY A 13 28.13 -2.46 -21.10
CA GLY A 13 26.90 -2.68 -20.33
C GLY A 13 26.36 -4.12 -20.43
N SER A 14 27.23 -5.14 -20.52
CA SER A 14 26.84 -6.56 -20.68
C SER A 14 25.81 -7.04 -19.64
N ARG A 15 25.93 -6.60 -18.39
CA ARG A 15 24.99 -6.89 -17.29
C ARG A 15 23.59 -6.29 -17.47
N PHE A 16 23.44 -5.35 -18.41
CA PHE A 16 22.20 -4.65 -18.74
C PHE A 16 21.73 -4.96 -20.18
N GLY A 17 22.11 -6.12 -20.71
CA GLY A 17 21.69 -6.56 -22.05
C GLY A 17 22.30 -5.69 -23.16
N TYR A 18 23.55 -5.27 -22.99
CA TYR A 18 24.31 -4.45 -23.96
C TYR A 18 23.71 -3.06 -24.24
N LYS A 19 22.88 -2.55 -23.32
CA LYS A 19 22.43 -1.16 -23.33
C LYS A 19 23.55 -0.23 -22.85
N PHE A 20 23.60 0.98 -23.40
CA PHE A 20 24.55 2.00 -22.97
C PHE A 20 24.27 2.44 -21.53
N LYS A 21 25.05 1.88 -20.60
CA LYS A 21 24.84 1.97 -19.15
C LYS A 21 24.70 3.41 -18.61
N PRO A 22 25.52 4.40 -19.02
CA PRO A 22 25.41 5.77 -18.52
C PRO A 22 24.03 6.42 -18.77
N PHE A 23 23.28 5.96 -19.78
CA PHE A 23 21.96 6.49 -20.15
C PHE A 23 20.79 5.66 -19.60
N LEU A 24 21.08 4.61 -18.84
CA LEU A 24 20.04 3.95 -18.04
C LEU A 24 19.57 4.90 -16.94
N LYS A 25 18.32 4.74 -16.52
CA LYS A 25 17.68 5.64 -15.57
C LYS A 25 17.44 4.97 -14.22
N LEU A 26 17.65 5.72 -13.14
CA LEU A 26 17.19 5.33 -11.79
C LEU A 26 15.79 5.89 -11.50
N ASP A 27 15.52 7.07 -12.02
CA ASP A 27 14.29 7.84 -11.90
C ASP A 27 14.04 8.53 -13.26
N ASP A 28 13.67 9.81 -13.28
CA ASP A 28 13.59 10.55 -14.55
C ASP A 28 14.97 10.91 -15.12
N ARG A 29 16.04 10.80 -14.31
CA ARG A 29 17.43 11.11 -14.65
C ARG A 29 18.27 9.86 -14.96
N MET A 30 19.24 10.04 -15.83
CA MET A 30 20.23 9.05 -16.25
C MET A 30 21.28 8.80 -15.16
N PHE A 31 21.92 7.63 -15.18
CA PHE A 31 23.02 7.26 -14.27
C PHE A 31 24.10 8.34 -14.26
N ILE A 32 24.48 8.82 -15.44
CA ILE A 32 25.52 9.85 -15.56
C ILE A 32 25.14 11.17 -14.90
N GLU A 33 23.86 11.54 -14.87
CA GLU A 33 23.39 12.74 -14.17
C GLU A 33 23.50 12.57 -12.65
N HIS A 34 23.21 11.38 -12.12
CA HIS A 34 23.42 11.08 -10.69
C HIS A 34 24.90 11.05 -10.33
N VAL A 35 25.78 10.59 -11.23
CA VAL A 35 27.25 10.57 -11.02
C VAL A 35 27.81 11.99 -10.95
N VAL A 36 27.35 12.89 -11.82
CA VAL A 36 27.85 14.27 -11.91
C VAL A 36 27.28 15.17 -10.81
N GLU A 37 26.07 14.91 -10.33
CA GLU A 37 25.37 15.74 -9.33
C GLU A 37 26.22 16.17 -8.11
N PRO A 38 26.97 15.29 -7.42
CA PRO A 38 27.82 15.68 -6.28
C PRO A 38 28.94 16.67 -6.64
N PHE A 39 29.40 16.65 -7.90
CA PHE A 39 30.44 17.55 -8.37
C PHE A 39 29.94 18.98 -8.55
N LEU A 40 28.64 19.16 -8.77
CA LEU A 40 28.05 20.48 -9.02
C LEU A 40 28.09 21.40 -7.80
N GLU A 41 28.03 20.82 -6.60
CA GLU A 41 28.22 21.54 -5.34
C GLU A 41 29.60 22.19 -5.24
N PHE A 42 30.58 21.66 -6.00
CA PHE A 42 31.97 22.12 -6.06
C PHE A 42 32.34 22.63 -7.46
N ASP A 43 31.37 23.00 -8.30
CA ASP A 43 31.63 23.40 -9.68
C ASP A 43 32.59 24.60 -9.78
N ASN A 44 32.57 25.50 -8.79
CA ASN A 44 33.52 26.61 -8.68
C ASN A 44 35.00 26.15 -8.59
N LEU A 45 35.25 24.94 -8.08
CA LEU A 45 36.58 24.31 -8.01
C LEU A 45 36.87 23.38 -9.20
N ILE A 46 35.90 23.12 -10.07
CA ILE A 46 36.06 22.22 -11.22
C ILE A 46 36.32 23.03 -12.49
N GLU A 47 37.40 22.66 -13.18
CA GLU A 47 37.84 23.26 -14.43
C GLU A 47 37.16 22.61 -15.63
N SER A 48 37.10 21.28 -15.65
CA SER A 48 36.53 20.53 -16.76
C SER A 48 35.89 19.19 -16.36
N TYR A 49 34.90 18.77 -17.13
CA TYR A 49 34.27 17.46 -17.07
C TYR A 49 34.52 16.72 -18.38
N THR A 50 35.40 15.73 -18.37
CA THR A 50 35.78 14.96 -19.55
C THR A 50 35.09 13.60 -19.56
N PHE A 51 34.26 13.34 -20.57
CA PHE A 51 33.59 12.07 -20.78
C PHE A 51 34.28 11.31 -21.91
N ILE A 52 34.76 10.09 -21.62
CA ILE A 52 35.48 9.27 -22.61
C ILE A 52 34.54 8.21 -23.18
N ILE A 53 34.26 8.27 -24.47
CA ILE A 53 33.32 7.39 -25.17
C ILE A 53 33.96 6.75 -26.40
N THR A 54 33.42 5.65 -26.90
CA THR A 54 33.84 5.08 -28.18
C THR A 54 33.08 5.73 -29.34
N LYS A 55 33.69 5.67 -30.53
CA LYS A 55 33.06 6.10 -31.79
C LYS A 55 31.74 5.39 -32.08
N GLU A 56 31.64 4.11 -31.69
CA GLU A 56 30.42 3.32 -31.80
C GLU A 56 29.33 3.84 -30.86
N GLN A 57 29.67 4.14 -29.60
CA GLN A 57 28.72 4.69 -28.64
C GLN A 57 28.20 6.05 -29.10
N GLU A 58 29.08 6.92 -29.59
CA GLU A 58 28.70 8.21 -30.16
C GLU A 58 27.71 8.03 -31.32
N LYS A 59 28.03 7.13 -32.26
CA LYS A 59 27.18 6.86 -33.43
C LYS A 59 25.81 6.27 -33.03
N ASN A 60 25.78 5.36 -32.07
CA ASN A 60 24.58 4.61 -31.72
C ASN A 60 23.66 5.34 -30.73
N SER A 61 24.21 6.23 -29.90
CA SER A 61 23.48 6.87 -28.80
C SER A 61 23.58 8.39 -28.77
N ASN A 62 24.29 9.01 -29.73
CA ASN A 62 24.45 10.45 -29.85
C ASN A 62 24.91 11.09 -28.52
N VAL A 63 25.94 10.49 -27.92
CA VAL A 63 26.27 10.70 -26.51
C VAL A 63 26.64 12.14 -26.23
N SER A 64 27.41 12.77 -27.13
CA SER A 64 27.79 14.19 -26.99
C SER A 64 26.58 15.13 -26.87
N GLU A 65 25.56 14.95 -27.70
CA GLU A 65 24.38 15.79 -27.69
C GLU A 65 23.55 15.56 -26.43
N VAL A 66 23.36 14.29 -26.05
CA VAL A 66 22.56 13.92 -24.86
C VAL A 66 23.24 14.41 -23.58
N VAL A 67 24.56 14.26 -23.42
CA VAL A 67 25.29 14.76 -22.25
C VAL A 67 25.22 16.29 -22.17
N LYS A 68 25.45 17.02 -23.28
CA LYS A 68 25.39 18.49 -23.28
C LYS A 68 23.98 19.04 -23.04
N SER A 69 22.95 18.39 -23.58
CA SER A 69 21.55 18.80 -23.42
C SER A 69 20.97 18.46 -22.06
N SER A 70 21.44 17.38 -21.41
CA SER A 70 21.03 17.03 -20.04
C SER A 70 21.74 17.84 -18.96
N MET A 71 22.95 18.34 -19.24
CA MET A 71 23.80 19.05 -18.27
C MET A 71 24.09 20.50 -18.70
N VAL A 72 23.05 21.23 -19.10
CA VAL A 72 23.16 22.60 -19.66
C VAL A 72 23.92 23.57 -18.74
N TYR A 73 23.79 23.40 -17.43
CA TYR A 73 24.39 24.27 -16.42
C TYR A 73 25.94 24.20 -16.37
N ILE A 74 26.57 23.15 -16.90
CA ILE A 74 28.04 23.02 -17.01
C ILE A 74 28.51 22.86 -18.46
N HIS A 75 27.66 23.14 -19.46
CA HIS A 75 27.95 22.81 -20.86
C HIS A 75 29.27 23.39 -21.39
N GLU A 76 29.71 24.56 -20.90
CA GLU A 76 30.98 25.20 -21.29
C GLU A 76 32.21 24.46 -20.77
N LYS A 77 32.06 23.66 -19.71
CA LYS A 77 33.13 22.86 -19.08
C LYS A 77 33.13 21.40 -19.55
N ILE A 78 32.16 20.99 -20.37
CA ILE A 78 32.01 19.60 -20.85
C ILE A 78 32.93 19.35 -22.05
N ASN A 79 33.84 18.39 -21.88
CA ASN A 79 34.70 17.85 -22.92
C ASN A 79 34.26 16.41 -23.25
N ILE A 80 34.01 16.13 -24.52
CA ILE A 80 33.75 14.76 -24.99
C ILE A 80 34.98 14.27 -25.74
N HIS A 81 35.59 13.20 -25.26
CA HIS A 81 36.72 12.56 -25.90
C HIS A 81 36.28 11.22 -26.53
N ILE A 82 36.45 11.10 -27.85
CA ILE A 82 36.02 9.93 -28.62
C ILE A 82 37.25 9.08 -28.96
N ILE A 83 37.26 7.83 -28.50
CA ILE A 83 38.26 6.82 -28.87
C ILE A 83 37.75 5.93 -30.01
N GLU A 84 38.65 5.42 -30.85
CA GLU A 84 38.29 4.68 -32.07
C GLU A 84 37.54 3.36 -31.80
N CYS A 85 38.00 2.58 -30.81
CA CYS A 85 37.42 1.30 -30.45
C CYS A 85 37.40 1.09 -28.94
N LYS A 86 36.68 0.06 -28.51
CA LYS A 86 36.64 -0.39 -27.12
C LYS A 86 38.03 -0.80 -26.62
N THR A 87 38.29 -0.49 -25.36
CA THR A 87 39.46 -0.94 -24.60
C THR A 87 39.08 -2.12 -23.69
N ASP A 88 40.07 -2.89 -23.23
CA ASP A 88 39.85 -4.07 -22.38
C ASP A 88 39.49 -3.71 -20.92
N GLY A 89 39.66 -2.45 -20.51
CA GLY A 89 39.35 -2.01 -19.15
C GLY A 89 39.28 -0.48 -18.94
N PRO A 90 38.74 -0.05 -17.78
CA PRO A 90 38.58 1.37 -17.45
C PRO A 90 39.92 2.13 -17.38
N TYR A 91 40.99 1.50 -16.89
CA TYR A 91 42.30 2.15 -16.84
C TYR A 91 42.83 2.43 -18.25
N GLN A 92 42.69 1.49 -19.18
CA GLN A 92 43.13 1.67 -20.57
C GLN A 92 42.29 2.73 -21.30
N THR A 93 41.00 2.86 -20.96
CA THR A 93 40.14 3.93 -21.45
C THR A 93 40.69 5.30 -21.05
N VAL A 94 41.08 5.46 -19.79
CA VAL A 94 41.69 6.70 -19.30
C VAL A 94 43.08 6.90 -19.91
N LEU A 95 43.88 5.84 -20.05
CA LEU A 95 45.21 5.90 -20.67
C LEU A 95 45.13 6.38 -22.11
N ALA A 96 44.12 5.94 -22.88
CA ALA A 96 43.92 6.37 -24.26
C ALA A 96 43.68 7.88 -24.38
N PHE A 97 42.99 8.48 -23.41
CA PHE A 97 42.80 9.93 -23.32
C PHE A 97 44.06 10.67 -22.85
N THR A 98 44.70 10.17 -21.79
CA THR A 98 45.83 10.85 -21.14
C THR A 98 47.15 10.73 -21.91
N LYS A 99 47.22 9.90 -22.95
CA LYS A 99 48.40 9.74 -23.80
C LYS A 99 48.73 11.05 -24.54
N GLY A 100 49.68 11.81 -23.99
CA GLY A 100 50.10 13.11 -24.51
C GLY A 100 49.33 14.31 -23.94
N ILE A 101 48.49 14.10 -22.93
CA ILE A 101 47.76 15.14 -22.21
C ILE A 101 48.20 15.12 -20.74
N GLU A 102 48.79 16.23 -20.30
CA GLU A 102 49.19 16.44 -18.91
C GLU A 102 48.13 17.30 -18.19
N LEU A 103 47.45 16.72 -17.22
CA LEU A 103 46.51 17.42 -16.35
C LEU A 103 46.91 17.20 -14.89
N ASP A 104 46.78 18.24 -14.09
CA ASP A 104 46.92 18.17 -12.65
C ASP A 104 45.55 18.09 -11.97
N ASN A 105 45.55 17.57 -10.75
CA ASN A 105 44.39 17.48 -9.84
C ASN A 105 43.19 16.77 -10.48
N VAL A 106 43.40 15.53 -10.86
CA VAL A 106 42.45 14.76 -11.67
C VAL A 106 41.61 13.87 -10.78
N ILE A 107 40.30 13.89 -10.96
CA ILE A 107 39.38 12.93 -10.33
C ILE A 107 38.85 12.01 -11.41
N ILE A 108 39.13 10.71 -11.31
CA ILE A 108 38.61 9.70 -12.21
C ILE A 108 37.45 8.99 -11.53
N CYS A 109 36.24 9.11 -12.09
CA CYS A 109 35.01 8.59 -11.49
C CYS A 109 34.28 7.65 -12.46
N ASP A 110 33.92 6.43 -12.03
CA ASP A 110 33.11 5.52 -12.82
C ASP A 110 31.67 6.03 -12.96
N CYS A 111 30.99 5.64 -14.04
CA CYS A 111 29.66 6.12 -14.39
C CYS A 111 28.49 5.37 -13.71
N ASP A 112 28.74 4.69 -12.58
CA ASP A 112 27.78 3.72 -12.01
C ASP A 112 27.52 3.83 -10.51
N HIS A 113 27.94 4.94 -9.92
CA HIS A 113 27.65 5.27 -8.54
C HIS A 113 27.58 6.78 -8.33
N LYS A 114 26.87 7.19 -7.28
CA LYS A 114 26.85 8.55 -6.74
C LYS A 114 27.49 8.51 -5.36
N ILE A 115 28.46 9.37 -5.09
CA ILE A 115 29.11 9.46 -3.76
C ILE A 115 29.20 10.92 -3.30
N ASN A 116 29.24 11.15 -1.99
CA ASN A 116 29.69 12.45 -1.47
C ASN A 116 31.19 12.63 -1.77
N ILE A 117 31.55 13.64 -2.57
CA ILE A 117 32.93 13.90 -2.98
C ILE A 117 33.68 14.88 -2.06
N GLU A 118 32.99 15.57 -1.15
CA GLU A 118 33.57 16.55 -0.23
C GLU A 118 34.82 16.01 0.48
N PRO A 119 34.82 14.77 1.05
CA PRO A 119 36.01 14.26 1.73
C PRO A 119 37.24 14.13 0.82
N ILE A 120 37.04 13.87 -0.48
CA ILE A 120 38.13 13.78 -1.47
C ILE A 120 38.71 15.17 -1.73
N ILE A 121 37.84 16.17 -1.97
CA ILE A 121 38.24 17.55 -2.23
C ILE A 121 38.97 18.14 -1.02
N THR A 122 38.39 18.02 0.18
CA THR A 122 38.98 18.54 1.41
C THR A 122 40.36 17.95 1.68
N MET A 123 40.55 16.64 1.42
CA MET A 123 41.85 16.00 1.60
C MET A 123 42.86 16.45 0.55
N ALA A 124 42.44 16.59 -0.72
CA ALA A 124 43.32 17.05 -1.79
C ALA A 124 43.81 18.50 -1.58
N GLU A 125 42.99 19.39 -1.02
CA GLU A 125 43.38 20.78 -0.76
C GLU A 125 44.29 20.94 0.47
N ASN A 126 44.16 20.07 1.48
CA ASN A 126 44.89 20.20 2.74
C ASN A 126 46.25 19.47 2.77
N GLU A 127 46.45 18.43 1.96
CA GLU A 127 47.62 17.54 2.04
C GLU A 127 48.60 17.75 0.87
N ILE A 128 49.66 18.54 1.11
CA ILE A 128 50.64 19.00 0.09
C ILE A 128 51.38 17.85 -0.64
N LEU A 129 51.49 16.67 -0.01
CA LEU A 129 52.26 15.53 -0.53
C LEU A 129 51.40 14.38 -1.09
N THR A 130 50.08 14.56 -1.23
CA THR A 130 49.20 13.48 -1.68
C THR A 130 49.30 13.22 -3.18
N ASP A 131 49.67 12.00 -3.57
CA ASP A 131 49.72 11.57 -4.98
C ASP A 131 48.39 10.96 -5.42
N VAL A 132 47.77 10.15 -4.55
CA VAL A 132 46.51 9.43 -4.82
C VAL A 132 45.60 9.46 -3.59
N ILE A 133 44.30 9.67 -3.78
CA ILE A 133 43.27 9.47 -2.74
C ILE A 133 42.30 8.38 -3.21
N ILE A 134 42.10 7.39 -2.34
CA ILE A 134 41.18 6.27 -2.55
C ILE A 134 39.98 6.41 -1.61
N PRO A 135 38.77 6.66 -2.12
CA PRO A 135 37.57 6.59 -1.30
C PRO A 135 37.27 5.14 -0.91
N ILE A 136 36.99 4.93 0.38
CA ILE A 136 36.73 3.62 0.97
C ILE A 136 35.32 3.51 1.53
N TRP A 137 34.74 2.32 1.40
CA TRP A 137 33.38 1.96 1.83
C TRP A 137 33.40 0.70 2.71
N GLU A 138 32.54 0.67 3.73
CA GLU A 138 32.35 -0.52 4.56
C GLU A 138 31.52 -1.56 3.80
N ILE A 139 32.11 -2.73 3.56
CA ILE A 139 31.48 -3.83 2.81
C ILE A 139 31.16 -5.00 3.73
N LYS A 140 30.04 -5.68 3.46
CA LYS A 140 29.68 -6.90 4.20
C LYS A 140 30.44 -8.12 3.66
N THR A 141 30.51 -9.17 4.47
CA THR A 141 31.26 -10.39 4.13
C THR A 141 30.74 -11.07 2.85
N ASP A 142 29.44 -11.04 2.62
CA ASP A 142 28.75 -11.59 1.44
C ASP A 142 28.89 -10.73 0.18
N GLU A 143 29.31 -9.47 0.32
CA GLU A 143 29.50 -8.54 -0.79
C GLU A 143 30.92 -8.59 -1.37
N GLN A 144 31.85 -9.27 -0.70
CA GLN A 144 33.28 -9.26 -0.99
C GLN A 144 33.68 -9.51 -2.45
N GLN A 145 32.91 -10.32 -3.19
CA GLN A 145 33.19 -10.65 -4.60
C GLN A 145 32.79 -9.54 -5.58
N ASN A 146 32.00 -8.57 -5.14
CA ASN A 146 31.54 -7.46 -5.98
C ASN A 146 32.49 -6.27 -5.99
N TRP A 147 33.49 -6.26 -5.10
CA TRP A 147 34.33 -5.09 -4.81
C TRP A 147 35.81 -5.38 -5.05
N GLY A 148 36.50 -4.40 -5.66
CA GLY A 148 37.92 -4.19 -5.38
C GLY A 148 38.06 -3.69 -3.95
N LYS A 149 39.06 -4.15 -3.22
CA LYS A 149 39.18 -3.87 -1.78
C LYS A 149 40.62 -3.74 -1.32
N LEU A 150 40.79 -3.08 -0.19
CA LEU A 150 42.06 -2.91 0.48
C LEU A 150 41.97 -3.32 1.94
N VAL A 151 43.11 -3.71 2.50
CA VAL A 151 43.25 -4.06 3.91
C VAL A 151 44.14 -3.03 4.59
N ILE A 152 43.67 -2.47 5.70
CA ILE A 152 44.36 -1.46 6.50
C ILE A 152 44.71 -2.03 7.86
N LYS A 153 45.93 -1.74 8.32
CA LYS A 153 46.40 -2.00 9.69
C LYS A 153 47.19 -0.80 10.18
N ASN A 154 46.86 -0.30 11.38
CA ASN A 154 47.51 0.88 11.98
C ASN A 154 47.61 2.09 11.02
N ASN A 155 46.51 2.41 10.31
CA ASN A 155 46.41 3.48 9.30
C ASN A 155 47.37 3.34 8.11
N LYS A 156 47.92 2.14 7.85
CA LYS A 156 48.71 1.83 6.66
C LYS A 156 48.00 0.79 5.81
N ILE A 157 48.03 0.99 4.49
CA ILE A 157 47.51 0.03 3.53
C ILE A 157 48.50 -1.14 3.45
N LEU A 158 48.00 -2.37 3.66
CA LEU A 158 48.80 -3.59 3.60
C LEU A 158 48.79 -4.21 2.21
N ASN A 159 47.59 -4.39 1.63
CA ASN A 159 47.38 -5.07 0.36
C ASN A 159 46.11 -4.60 -0.35
N TYR A 160 46.07 -4.84 -1.66
CA TYR A 160 44.94 -4.61 -2.56
C TYR A 160 44.50 -5.92 -3.21
N TYR A 161 43.19 -6.16 -3.25
CA TYR A 161 42.57 -7.36 -3.82
C TYR A 161 41.45 -6.98 -4.76
N GLU A 162 41.24 -7.76 -5.82
CA GLU A 162 40.21 -7.49 -6.83
C GLU A 162 39.21 -8.65 -6.87
N LYS A 163 38.01 -8.47 -6.29
CA LYS A 163 36.87 -9.40 -6.38
C LYS A 163 37.10 -10.84 -5.87
N GLU A 164 38.18 -11.10 -5.14
CA GLU A 164 38.51 -12.39 -4.52
C GLU A 164 38.03 -12.44 -3.07
N ILE A 165 37.58 -13.57 -2.51
CA ILE A 165 37.25 -13.66 -1.07
C ILE A 165 38.54 -13.74 -0.25
N ILE A 166 38.66 -12.89 0.78
CA ILE A 166 39.82 -12.90 1.69
C ILE A 166 39.38 -13.03 3.15
N HIS A 167 40.27 -13.59 3.96
CA HIS A 167 40.15 -13.63 5.41
C HIS A 167 41.20 -12.70 6.01
N ILE A 168 40.78 -11.79 6.87
CA ILE A 168 41.64 -10.80 7.53
C ILE A 168 41.87 -11.17 9.00
N HIS A 169 42.97 -10.70 9.58
CA HIS A 169 43.25 -10.87 11.00
C HIS A 169 42.40 -9.94 11.88
N SER A 170 42.29 -10.23 13.18
CA SER A 170 41.45 -9.46 14.11
C SER A 170 41.87 -8.00 14.31
N ASP A 171 43.12 -7.67 13.99
CA ASP A 171 43.69 -6.32 14.07
C ASP A 171 43.73 -5.60 12.71
N GLU A 172 43.13 -6.19 11.68
CA GLU A 172 43.02 -5.64 10.33
C GLU A 172 41.59 -5.19 10.03
N LYS A 173 41.45 -4.20 9.16
CA LYS A 173 40.16 -3.75 8.64
C LYS A 173 40.15 -3.85 7.12
N MET A 174 39.05 -4.36 6.58
CA MET A 174 38.81 -4.47 5.14
C MET A 174 37.79 -3.42 4.70
N TYR A 175 38.10 -2.74 3.59
CA TYR A 175 37.20 -1.78 2.97
C TYR A 175 37.12 -2.01 1.46
N GLY A 176 35.93 -1.82 0.90
CA GLY A 176 35.75 -1.73 -0.55
C GLY A 176 36.32 -0.41 -1.06
N MET A 177 36.98 -0.44 -2.22
CA MET A 177 37.42 0.76 -2.92
C MET A 177 36.29 1.23 -3.84
N ILE A 178 35.91 2.50 -3.73
CA ILE A 178 34.92 3.10 -4.61
C ILE A 178 35.64 3.66 -5.85
N GLY A 179 35.07 3.47 -7.04
CA GLY A 179 35.66 3.89 -8.32
C GLY A 179 35.64 5.40 -8.57
N CYS A 180 36.12 6.22 -7.62
CA CYS A 180 36.20 7.68 -7.74
C CYS A 180 37.53 8.18 -7.13
N TYR A 181 38.61 8.05 -7.88
CA TYR A 181 39.96 8.25 -7.37
C TYR A 181 40.50 9.63 -7.72
N TYR A 182 41.15 10.29 -6.77
CA TYR A 182 41.94 11.48 -7.06
C TYR A 182 43.39 11.10 -7.39
N PHE A 183 43.95 11.80 -8.37
CA PHE A 183 45.36 11.75 -8.76
C PHE A 183 45.91 13.16 -8.84
N LYS A 184 47.09 13.37 -8.29
CA LYS A 184 47.79 14.66 -8.38
C LYS A 184 48.07 15.08 -9.81
N THR A 185 48.38 14.13 -10.69
CA THR A 185 48.68 14.40 -12.10
C THR A 185 48.48 13.17 -12.97
N THR A 186 48.11 13.34 -14.25
CA THR A 186 48.00 12.23 -15.22
C THR A 186 49.34 11.57 -15.51
N LYS A 187 50.48 12.19 -15.19
CA LYS A 187 51.81 11.57 -15.29
C LYS A 187 51.98 10.29 -14.47
N LEU A 188 51.11 10.06 -13.49
CA LEU A 188 51.08 8.81 -12.72
C LEU A 188 50.48 7.63 -13.50
N LEU A 189 49.77 7.90 -14.61
CA LEU A 189 49.05 6.90 -15.42
C LEU A 189 49.87 6.50 -16.65
N THR A 190 50.97 5.76 -16.47
CA THR A 190 51.94 5.47 -17.55
C THR A 190 52.04 4.01 -17.97
N VAL A 191 51.55 3.09 -17.14
CA VAL A 191 51.73 1.65 -17.37
C VAL A 191 50.72 1.14 -18.40
N SER A 192 51.15 0.46 -19.47
CA SER A 192 50.25 0.04 -20.57
C SER A 192 49.44 -1.24 -20.31
N ASN A 193 49.89 -2.09 -19.38
CA ASN A 193 49.39 -3.46 -19.24
C ASN A 193 48.28 -3.63 -18.18
N TYR A 194 47.86 -2.54 -17.51
CA TYR A 194 46.82 -2.59 -16.48
C TYR A 194 45.42 -2.51 -17.09
N LEU A 195 44.48 -3.25 -16.50
CA LEU A 195 43.08 -3.29 -16.95
C LEU A 195 42.23 -2.38 -16.07
N ASN A 196 42.38 -2.48 -14.75
CA ASN A 196 41.63 -1.70 -13.77
C ASN A 196 42.50 -0.60 -13.17
N ILE A 197 41.87 0.47 -12.67
CA ILE A 197 42.60 1.54 -11.98
C ILE A 197 43.23 1.02 -10.69
N SER A 198 42.58 0.06 -10.03
CA SER A 198 43.09 -0.62 -8.83
C SER A 198 44.42 -1.35 -9.04
N ASP A 199 44.74 -1.77 -10.27
CA ASP A 199 46.02 -2.41 -10.59
C ASP A 199 47.19 -1.44 -10.41
N LEU A 200 46.96 -0.14 -10.61
CA LEU A 200 47.98 0.89 -10.44
C LEU A 200 48.47 0.99 -8.99
N PHE A 201 47.58 0.77 -8.01
CA PHE A 201 47.92 0.93 -6.59
C PHE A 201 48.91 -0.12 -6.07
N LYS A 202 49.13 -1.20 -6.83
CA LYS A 202 50.16 -2.20 -6.53
C LYS A 202 51.56 -1.77 -7.00
N ASN A 203 51.68 -0.66 -7.74
CA ASN A 203 52.96 -0.17 -8.25
C ASN A 203 53.78 0.48 -7.13
N SER A 204 55.02 0.01 -6.94
CA SER A 204 55.98 0.52 -5.95
C SER A 204 56.42 1.97 -6.17
N ASP A 205 56.18 2.54 -7.35
CA ASP A 205 56.57 3.90 -7.68
C ASP A 205 55.61 4.97 -7.11
N LEU A 206 54.45 4.58 -6.59
CA LEU A 206 53.52 5.48 -5.89
C LEU A 206 53.89 5.57 -4.40
N GLN A 207 54.33 6.75 -3.94
CA GLN A 207 54.85 6.90 -2.57
C GLN A 207 53.84 7.48 -1.57
N ASN A 208 52.79 8.19 -2.02
CA ASN A 208 51.83 8.86 -1.11
C ASN A 208 50.35 8.56 -1.48
N ILE A 209 49.90 7.35 -1.13
CA ILE A 209 48.50 6.94 -1.29
C ILE A 209 47.75 7.11 0.04
N HIS A 210 46.67 7.87 0.01
CA HIS A 210 45.80 8.10 1.15
C HIS A 210 44.41 7.49 0.92
N THR A 211 43.71 7.17 2.01
CA THR A 211 42.31 6.69 1.96
C THR A 211 41.39 7.64 2.68
N VAL A 212 40.20 7.86 2.13
CA VAL A 212 39.15 8.68 2.76
C VAL A 212 37.85 7.90 2.87
N LYS A 213 37.21 7.93 4.05
CA LYS A 213 35.95 7.23 4.28
C LYS A 213 34.79 8.01 3.68
N ILE A 214 33.97 7.35 2.87
CA ILE A 214 32.71 7.89 2.35
C ILE A 214 31.55 7.32 3.17
N ASN A 215 30.64 8.20 3.62
CA ASN A 215 29.49 7.81 4.44
C ASN A 215 28.17 7.76 3.65
N GLU A 216 28.11 8.43 2.49
CA GLU A 216 26.92 8.52 1.66
C GLU A 216 27.24 8.13 0.22
N ALA A 217 26.59 7.05 -0.24
CA ALA A 217 26.73 6.55 -1.60
C ALA A 217 25.47 5.81 -2.09
N LEU A 218 25.26 5.85 -3.40
CA LEU A 218 24.29 5.04 -4.14
C LEU A 218 25.04 4.26 -5.23
N PHE A 219 24.85 2.95 -5.27
CA PHE A 219 25.51 2.08 -6.25
C PHE A 219 24.48 1.50 -7.19
N PHE A 220 24.75 1.56 -8.49
CA PHE A 220 23.81 1.11 -9.52
C PHE A 220 24.54 0.37 -10.67
N GLY A 221 25.67 -0.25 -10.34
CA GLY A 221 26.51 -0.98 -11.27
C GLY A 221 25.94 -2.32 -11.78
N THR A 222 24.88 -2.83 -11.16
CA THR A 222 24.19 -4.08 -11.53
C THR A 222 22.67 -3.93 -11.46
N PRO A 223 21.87 -4.78 -12.14
CA PRO A 223 20.41 -4.74 -12.03
C PRO A 223 19.90 -4.86 -10.59
N LYS A 224 20.52 -5.72 -9.77
CA LYS A 224 20.17 -5.86 -8.35
C LYS A 224 20.42 -4.56 -7.59
N MET A 225 21.61 -3.96 -7.75
CA MET A 225 21.96 -2.68 -7.14
C MET A 225 21.04 -1.54 -7.56
N VAL A 226 20.54 -1.55 -8.80
CA VAL A 226 19.53 -0.60 -9.29
C VAL A 226 18.23 -0.76 -8.52
N THR A 227 17.70 -1.99 -8.41
CA THR A 227 16.50 -2.26 -7.61
C THR A 227 16.68 -1.85 -6.16
N ASP A 228 17.78 -2.25 -5.53
CA ASP A 228 18.08 -1.92 -4.13
C ASP A 228 18.18 -0.39 -3.94
N THR A 229 18.81 0.32 -4.88
CA THR A 229 18.89 1.79 -4.87
C THR A 229 17.54 2.45 -5.04
N ILE A 230 16.69 1.96 -5.95
CA ILE A 230 15.34 2.49 -6.17
C ILE A 230 14.51 2.32 -4.89
N GLU A 231 14.52 1.14 -4.27
CA GLU A 231 13.78 0.91 -3.03
C GLU A 231 14.33 1.76 -1.88
N LYS A 232 15.66 1.81 -1.70
CA LYS A 232 16.28 2.68 -0.68
C LYS A 232 15.85 4.15 -0.83
N ARG A 233 15.80 4.65 -2.06
CA ARG A 233 15.39 6.04 -2.36
C ARG A 233 13.91 6.28 -2.13
N ARG A 234 13.05 5.28 -2.33
CA ARG A 234 11.61 5.38 -2.04
C ARG A 234 11.32 5.52 -0.55
N CYS A 235 12.26 5.12 0.30
CA CYS A 235 12.18 5.30 1.75
C CYS A 235 12.62 6.70 2.21
N TYR A 236 13.13 7.56 1.33
CA TYR A 236 13.53 8.91 1.74
C TYR A 236 12.32 9.79 2.01
N GLU A 237 12.31 10.38 3.20
CA GLU A 237 11.21 11.19 3.70
C GLU A 237 11.53 12.68 3.52
N ASN A 238 10.48 13.48 3.34
CA ASN A 238 10.59 14.94 3.30
C ASN A 238 9.87 15.51 4.52
N ILE A 239 10.53 16.41 5.24
CA ILE A 239 9.92 17.19 6.32
C ILE A 239 9.68 18.60 5.80
N ILE A 240 8.41 18.98 5.67
CA ILE A 240 8.01 20.35 5.34
C ILE A 240 7.63 21.03 6.65
N CYS A 241 8.48 21.96 7.10
CA CYS A 241 8.35 22.61 8.40
C CYS A 241 8.06 24.10 8.25
N ASP A 242 7.03 24.57 8.96
CA ASP A 242 6.86 26.02 9.16
C ASP A 242 7.98 26.55 10.05
N VAL A 243 8.32 27.82 9.90
CA VAL A 243 9.39 28.43 10.69
C VAL A 243 8.84 29.23 11.87
N ASP A 244 7.96 30.19 11.61
CA ASP A 244 7.48 31.14 12.62
C ASP A 244 6.43 30.50 13.54
N GLY A 245 6.71 30.44 14.84
CA GLY A 245 5.89 29.76 15.84
C GLY A 245 6.16 28.26 15.98
N VAL A 246 7.09 27.71 15.20
CA VAL A 246 7.49 26.30 15.23
C VAL A 246 8.98 26.14 15.52
N ILE A 247 9.84 26.84 14.77
CA ILE A 247 11.30 26.86 14.98
C ILE A 247 11.68 28.10 15.79
N PHE A 248 11.24 29.29 15.36
CA PHE A 248 11.43 30.54 16.08
C PHE A 248 10.14 30.93 16.80
N GLN A 249 10.26 31.65 17.91
CA GLN A 249 9.10 32.24 18.59
C GLN A 249 8.35 33.17 17.63
N HIS A 250 7.04 32.99 17.55
CA HIS A 250 6.19 33.80 16.68
C HIS A 250 6.16 35.26 17.18
N SER A 251 6.59 36.18 16.31
CA SER A 251 6.46 37.63 16.50
C SER A 251 5.40 38.22 15.56
N PRO A 252 4.59 39.21 16.00
CA PRO A 252 3.68 39.93 15.11
C PRO A 252 4.38 40.67 13.96
N SER A 253 5.66 41.02 14.16
CA SER A 253 6.51 41.66 13.15
C SER A 253 7.66 40.73 12.81
N SER A 254 7.60 40.12 11.63
CA SER A 254 8.67 39.31 11.07
C SER A 254 9.84 40.19 10.61
N ASN A 255 10.81 40.40 11.50
CA ASN A 255 12.11 40.99 11.19
C ASN A 255 13.20 39.90 11.18
N THR A 256 14.40 40.25 10.73
CA THR A 256 15.57 39.35 10.64
C THR A 256 16.65 39.68 11.69
N ILE A 257 16.30 40.46 12.71
CA ILE A 257 17.24 40.84 13.79
C ILE A 257 17.43 39.66 14.73
N PHE A 258 18.67 39.22 14.92
CA PHE A 258 18.98 38.02 15.70
C PHE A 258 18.34 38.01 17.10
N GLU A 259 18.47 39.11 17.84
CA GLU A 259 17.96 39.26 19.22
C GLU A 259 16.42 39.15 19.32
N ASP A 260 15.71 39.48 18.25
CA ASP A 260 14.24 39.42 18.19
C ASP A 260 13.73 38.03 17.78
N ASN A 261 14.63 37.13 17.36
CA ASN A 261 14.30 35.82 16.79
C ASN A 261 14.81 34.69 17.68
N ASN A 262 14.12 34.48 18.81
CA ASN A 262 14.46 33.43 19.76
C ASN A 262 14.13 32.04 19.23
N LEU A 263 15.12 31.16 19.17
CA LEU A 263 14.93 29.75 18.87
C LEU A 263 14.07 29.07 19.95
N ILE A 264 13.11 28.25 19.54
CA ILE A 264 12.28 27.47 20.46
C ILE A 264 13.03 26.19 20.82
N LYS A 265 13.34 26.02 22.12
CA LYS A 265 13.90 24.78 22.68
C LYS A 265 15.09 24.24 21.83
N ASN A 266 15.12 22.94 21.57
CA ASN A 266 16.18 22.24 20.83
C ASN A 266 15.80 21.95 19.37
N CYS A 267 15.02 22.83 18.72
CA CYS A 267 14.58 22.63 17.32
C CYS A 267 15.76 22.43 16.35
N ALA A 268 16.86 23.17 16.52
CA ALA A 268 18.06 23.01 15.70
C ALA A 268 18.64 21.59 15.76
N SER A 269 18.79 21.05 16.98
CA SER A 269 19.28 19.68 17.19
C SER A 269 18.34 18.65 16.56
N LYS A 270 17.02 18.86 16.65
CA LYS A 270 16.04 17.93 16.06
C LYS A 270 16.09 17.93 14.53
N ILE A 271 16.25 19.10 13.91
CA ILE A 271 16.40 19.23 12.46
C ILE A 271 17.71 18.55 11.99
N MET A 272 18.79 18.74 12.75
CA MET A 272 20.06 18.06 12.47
C MET A 272 19.94 16.53 12.60
N GLU A 273 19.21 16.04 13.60
CA GLU A 273 18.88 14.61 13.74
C GLU A 273 18.15 14.09 12.49
N TRP A 274 17.07 14.75 12.06
CA TRP A 274 16.36 14.37 10.84
C TRP A 274 17.24 14.42 9.59
N LYS A 275 18.11 15.41 9.49
CA LYS A 275 19.06 15.52 8.38
C LYS A 275 20.06 14.36 8.37
N SER A 276 20.57 13.96 9.53
CA SER A 276 21.45 12.79 9.68
C SER A 276 20.76 11.46 9.34
N GLN A 277 19.42 11.42 9.37
CA GLN A 277 18.60 10.30 8.93
C GLN A 277 18.29 10.37 7.42
N ASN A 278 18.97 11.22 6.65
CA ASN A 278 18.75 11.46 5.21
C ASN A 278 17.35 11.98 4.87
N LYS A 279 16.65 12.63 5.81
CA LYS A 279 15.40 13.32 5.49
C LYS A 279 15.70 14.65 4.81
N LYS A 280 14.95 14.95 3.75
CA LYS A 280 15.03 16.28 3.10
C LYS A 280 14.25 17.29 3.95
N ILE A 281 14.89 18.38 4.34
CA ILE A 281 14.29 19.42 5.18
C ILE A 281 13.89 20.62 4.31
N ILE A 282 12.59 20.89 4.23
CA ILE A 282 12.02 22.01 3.49
C ILE A 282 11.43 22.98 4.51
N LEU A 283 12.06 24.14 4.64
CA LEU A 283 11.56 25.21 5.51
C LEU A 283 10.60 26.11 4.73
N MET A 284 9.51 26.50 5.38
CA MET A 284 8.49 27.35 4.80
C MET A 284 8.13 28.50 5.76
N THR A 285 7.97 29.71 5.24
CA THR A 285 7.61 30.89 6.04
C THR A 285 6.82 31.91 5.25
N ALA A 286 5.92 32.62 5.93
CA ALA A 286 5.20 33.78 5.38
C ALA A 286 6.07 35.05 5.28
N ARG A 287 7.30 35.04 5.83
CA ARG A 287 8.26 36.15 5.71
C ARG A 287 8.46 36.54 4.26
N ALA A 288 8.55 37.85 4.00
CA ALA A 288 8.67 38.39 2.66
C ALA A 288 9.96 37.92 1.98
N LYS A 289 9.88 37.57 0.68
CA LYS A 289 11.05 37.15 -0.13
C LYS A 289 12.17 38.19 -0.18
N THR A 290 11.84 39.46 0.03
CA THR A 290 12.81 40.57 0.10
C THR A 290 13.80 40.42 1.26
N THR A 291 13.43 39.69 2.32
CA THR A 291 14.27 39.46 3.51
C THR A 291 15.12 38.19 3.42
N ARG A 292 15.16 37.52 2.26
CA ARG A 292 15.76 36.19 2.11
C ARG A 292 17.22 36.13 2.54
N LYS A 293 18.03 37.14 2.18
CA LYS A 293 19.46 37.14 2.49
C LYS A 293 19.68 37.16 4.01
N ASP A 294 19.12 38.17 4.68
CA ASP A 294 19.24 38.34 6.13
C ASP A 294 18.63 37.16 6.89
N PHE A 295 17.57 36.54 6.36
CA PHE A 295 16.95 35.37 6.97
C PHE A 295 17.80 34.11 6.85
N ILE A 296 18.53 33.94 5.74
CA ILE A 296 19.50 32.84 5.58
C ILE A 296 20.64 33.01 6.59
N GLU A 297 21.15 34.23 6.75
CA GLU A 297 22.18 34.55 7.75
C GLU A 297 21.69 34.20 9.16
N LEU A 298 20.47 34.62 9.53
CA LEU A 298 19.85 34.27 10.81
C LEU A 298 19.73 32.75 11.05
N LEU A 299 19.33 31.99 10.03
CA LEU A 299 19.20 30.52 10.14
C LEU A 299 20.57 29.87 10.36
N ILE A 300 21.61 30.32 9.63
CA ILE A 300 22.99 29.83 9.77
C ILE A 300 23.52 30.15 11.17
N GLU A 301 23.33 31.38 11.66
CA GLU A 301 23.77 31.80 13.00
C GLU A 301 23.10 30.98 14.12
N ASN A 302 21.88 30.50 13.91
CA ASN A 302 21.16 29.62 14.83
C ASN A 302 21.44 28.11 14.62
N GLY A 303 22.35 27.75 13.72
CA GLY A 303 22.72 26.37 13.43
C GLY A 303 21.58 25.54 12.82
N ILE A 304 20.62 26.18 12.15
CA ILE A 304 19.53 25.49 11.46
C ILE A 304 20.05 25.00 10.10
N VAL A 305 19.83 23.72 9.81
CA VAL A 305 20.17 23.13 8.50
C VAL A 305 18.90 22.88 7.69
N TRP A 306 18.96 23.09 6.39
CA TRP A 306 17.85 22.85 5.48
C TRP A 306 18.33 22.53 4.07
N ASP A 307 17.47 21.89 3.28
CA ASP A 307 17.69 21.64 1.85
C ASP A 307 17.04 22.71 0.98
N GLU A 308 15.81 23.11 1.33
CA GLU A 308 15.02 24.08 0.57
C GLU A 308 14.38 25.11 1.50
N LEU A 309 14.28 26.36 1.01
CA LEU A 309 13.66 27.46 1.75
C LEU A 309 12.62 28.16 0.88
N ILE A 310 11.34 27.97 1.24
CA ILE A 310 10.17 28.56 0.59
C ILE A 310 9.68 29.76 1.41
N MET A 311 9.82 30.97 0.85
CA MET A 311 9.42 32.22 1.51
C MET A 311 8.26 32.91 0.80
N GLY A 312 7.56 33.78 1.52
CA GLY A 312 6.45 34.58 1.01
C GLY A 312 5.20 33.77 0.73
N VAL A 313 4.96 32.70 1.51
CA VAL A 313 3.70 31.95 1.45
C VAL A 313 2.61 32.71 2.19
N ASN A 314 1.34 32.44 1.90
CA ASN A 314 0.24 33.05 2.61
C ASN A 314 0.17 32.55 4.08
N PRO A 315 -0.21 33.40 5.05
CA PRO A 315 -0.24 33.05 6.48
C PRO A 315 -1.45 32.19 6.89
N GLY A 316 -2.37 31.89 5.96
CA GLY A 316 -3.59 31.13 6.23
C GLY A 316 -3.36 29.61 6.34
N THR A 317 -4.47 28.87 6.41
CA THR A 317 -4.46 27.40 6.48
C THR A 317 -3.72 26.78 5.29
N ARG A 318 -2.89 25.78 5.59
CA ARG A 318 -2.10 25.03 4.60
C ARG A 318 -2.70 23.65 4.43
N TYR A 319 -2.86 23.21 3.18
CA TYR A 319 -3.36 21.88 2.84
C TYR A 319 -2.23 21.06 2.22
N VAL A 320 -1.98 19.87 2.74
CA VAL A 320 -1.07 18.89 2.13
C VAL A 320 -1.93 17.92 1.33
N ILE A 321 -1.77 17.90 0.02
CA ILE A 321 -2.51 17.03 -0.90
C ILE A 321 -1.49 16.11 -1.57
N ASN A 322 -1.68 14.80 -1.46
CA ASN A 322 -0.80 13.81 -2.07
C ASN A 322 -1.59 12.61 -2.62
N ASP A 323 -0.94 11.83 -3.49
CA ASP A 323 -1.54 10.62 -4.06
C ASP A 323 -1.50 9.43 -3.09
N ILE A 324 -2.25 8.37 -3.43
CA ILE A 324 -2.22 7.10 -2.72
C ILE A 324 -1.63 6.09 -3.67
N LYS A 325 -0.53 5.45 -3.27
CA LYS A 325 0.09 4.39 -4.06
C LYS A 325 -0.76 3.12 -3.97
N PRO A 326 -1.35 2.63 -5.08
CA PRO A 326 -2.17 1.42 -5.04
C PRO A 326 -1.40 0.18 -4.57
N SER A 327 -0.09 0.14 -4.84
CA SER A 327 0.82 -0.94 -4.41
C SER A 327 1.13 -0.92 -2.90
N HIS A 328 0.94 0.22 -2.23
CA HIS A 328 1.22 0.39 -0.79
C HIS A 328 0.07 1.15 -0.13
N ILE A 329 -1.14 0.59 -0.22
CA ILE A 329 -2.37 1.28 0.21
C ILE A 329 -2.43 1.62 1.70
N PHE A 330 -1.61 0.96 2.53
CA PHE A 330 -1.51 1.22 3.98
C PHE A 330 -0.38 2.20 4.36
N THR A 331 0.43 2.63 3.40
CA THR A 331 1.50 3.61 3.61
C THR A 331 0.97 5.00 3.31
N LYS A 332 0.90 5.84 4.34
CA LYS A 332 0.53 7.24 4.18
C LYS A 332 1.62 7.97 3.39
N GLN A 333 1.26 8.53 2.24
CA GLN A 333 2.20 9.32 1.41
C GLN A 333 2.33 10.77 1.90
N ALA A 334 1.40 11.24 2.73
CA ALA A 334 1.46 12.55 3.36
C ALA A 334 0.82 12.49 4.74
N VAL A 335 1.40 13.25 5.68
CA VAL A 335 0.90 13.41 7.04
C VAL A 335 1.00 14.89 7.41
N SER A 336 -0.04 15.42 8.03
CA SER A 336 -0.03 16.76 8.62
C SER A 336 0.09 16.66 10.14
N ILE A 337 1.02 17.43 10.70
CA ILE A 337 1.22 17.55 12.15
C ILE A 337 0.98 19.01 12.53
N ASN A 338 -0.04 19.26 13.35
CA ASN A 338 -0.31 20.59 13.90
C ASN A 338 0.25 20.68 15.32
N LEU A 339 1.01 21.74 15.58
CA LEU A 339 1.58 22.02 16.90
C LEU A 339 0.92 23.27 17.49
N LEU A 340 0.85 23.35 18.82
CA LEU A 340 0.50 24.62 19.44
C LEU A 340 1.66 25.61 19.22
N ARG A 341 1.29 26.88 19.01
CA ARG A 341 2.25 27.93 18.71
C ARG A 341 3.28 28.05 19.84
N ASN A 342 4.56 28.13 19.44
CA ASN A 342 5.73 28.26 20.31
C ASN A 342 6.07 27.02 21.17
N GLU A 343 5.50 25.84 20.89
CA GLU A 343 5.88 24.61 21.60
C GLU A 343 7.16 23.94 21.09
N GLY A 344 7.54 24.16 19.83
CA GLY A 344 8.72 23.55 19.22
C GLY A 344 8.48 22.14 18.68
N ILE A 345 9.50 21.55 18.05
CA ILE A 345 9.44 20.26 17.34
C ILE A 345 10.24 19.13 18.01
N ASP A 346 10.82 19.39 19.19
CA ASP A 346 11.67 18.46 19.93
C ASP A 346 11.03 17.08 20.21
N HIS A 347 9.72 17.08 20.48
CA HIS A 347 8.94 15.89 20.80
C HIS A 347 8.27 15.23 19.58
N VAL A 348 8.45 15.78 18.37
CA VAL A 348 7.80 15.27 17.17
C VAL A 348 8.46 13.98 16.71
N ILE A 349 7.66 12.94 16.54
CA ILE A 349 8.05 11.62 16.05
C ILE A 349 7.33 11.35 14.73
N CYS A 350 8.09 11.09 13.66
CA CYS A 350 7.56 10.78 12.33
C CYS A 350 7.77 9.28 12.05
N ASN A 351 6.84 8.45 12.51
CA ASN A 351 6.91 6.97 12.41
C ASN A 351 5.77 6.38 11.55
N GLU A 352 5.03 7.18 10.78
CA GLU A 352 3.92 6.64 9.97
C GLU A 352 4.38 5.70 8.83
N SER A 353 5.68 5.67 8.55
CA SER A 353 6.33 4.73 7.63
C SER A 353 6.45 3.30 8.16
N ASN A 354 6.14 3.03 9.45
CA ASN A 354 6.17 1.67 10.04
C ASN A 354 5.14 0.69 9.44
N ASN A 355 4.19 1.15 8.62
CA ASN A 355 3.30 0.26 7.88
C ASN A 355 3.93 -0.32 6.60
N ASN A 356 5.17 0.07 6.24
CA ASN A 356 5.87 -0.48 5.08
C ASN A 356 6.18 -1.98 5.22
N ASP A 357 6.25 -2.48 6.45
CA ASP A 357 6.55 -3.89 6.73
C ASP A 357 5.30 -4.79 6.65
N ILE A 358 4.11 -4.21 6.48
CA ILE A 358 2.87 -4.98 6.31
C ILE A 358 2.83 -5.55 4.89
N ARG A 359 2.98 -6.87 4.79
CA ARG A 359 2.87 -7.58 3.53
C ARG A 359 1.42 -7.95 3.24
N ILE A 360 0.92 -7.57 2.07
CA ILE A 360 -0.37 -8.03 1.56
C ILE A 360 -0.19 -9.44 1.00
N ILE A 361 -0.78 -10.44 1.68
CA ILE A 361 -0.74 -11.85 1.25
C ILE A 361 -1.84 -12.12 0.24
N LYS A 362 -3.07 -11.66 0.53
CA LYS A 362 -4.25 -11.90 -0.31
C LYS A 362 -5.25 -10.75 -0.14
N MET A 363 -5.90 -10.36 -1.23
CA MET A 363 -7.10 -9.53 -1.18
C MET A 363 -8.30 -10.46 -1.41
N PHE A 364 -9.27 -10.46 -0.51
CA PHE A 364 -10.49 -11.26 -0.67
C PHE A 364 -11.44 -10.54 -1.63
N LYS A 365 -12.20 -11.31 -2.42
CA LYS A 365 -13.25 -10.75 -3.26
C LYS A 365 -14.40 -10.30 -2.37
N GLY A 366 -14.94 -9.10 -2.60
CA GLY A 366 -16.09 -8.56 -1.88
C GLY A 366 -16.95 -7.70 -2.79
N GLY A 367 -18.27 -7.73 -2.60
CA GLY A 367 -19.24 -6.89 -3.31
C GLY A 367 -19.51 -5.55 -2.64
N SER A 368 -18.76 -5.21 -1.58
CA SER A 368 -18.87 -3.96 -0.82
C SER A 368 -17.82 -2.92 -1.27
N PHE A 369 -18.04 -1.64 -0.91
CA PHE A 369 -17.04 -0.58 -1.12
C PHE A 369 -15.83 -0.70 -0.18
N SER A 370 -15.96 -1.49 0.90
CA SER A 370 -14.84 -1.89 1.76
C SER A 370 -14.07 -3.05 1.15
N LYS A 371 -12.75 -3.05 1.34
CA LYS A 371 -11.85 -4.12 0.90
C LYS A 371 -11.37 -4.94 2.08
N THR A 372 -11.26 -6.25 1.91
CA THR A 372 -10.77 -7.17 2.93
C THR A 372 -9.43 -7.76 2.50
N TYR A 373 -8.42 -7.68 3.36
CA TYR A 373 -7.05 -8.11 3.10
C TYR A 373 -6.58 -9.11 4.15
N LEU A 374 -5.90 -10.16 3.72
CA LEU A 374 -5.02 -10.95 4.57
C LEU A 374 -3.64 -10.30 4.57
N LEU A 375 -3.18 -9.92 5.76
CA LEU A 375 -1.95 -9.20 5.99
C LEU A 375 -1.01 -10.02 6.87
N GLU A 376 0.29 -9.81 6.70
CA GLU A 376 1.35 -10.38 7.51
C GLU A 376 2.27 -9.26 8.01
N LEU A 377 2.50 -9.22 9.31
CA LEU A 377 3.44 -8.32 9.99
C LEU A 377 4.24 -9.17 10.99
N ASP A 378 5.57 -9.16 10.92
CA ASP A 378 6.45 -9.95 11.81
C ASP A 378 6.06 -11.44 11.92
N CYS A 379 5.73 -12.07 10.77
CA CYS A 379 5.23 -13.45 10.67
C CYS A 379 3.85 -13.69 11.32
N TYR A 380 3.18 -12.67 11.85
CA TYR A 380 1.83 -12.75 12.38
C TYR A 380 0.81 -12.38 11.30
N LYS A 381 -0.13 -13.29 11.01
CA LYS A 381 -1.20 -13.10 10.01
C LYS A 381 -2.47 -12.56 10.67
N PHE A 382 -3.11 -11.60 10.00
CA PHE A 382 -4.39 -11.04 10.43
C PHE A 382 -5.22 -10.57 9.23
N VAL A 383 -6.52 -10.42 9.44
CA VAL A 383 -7.43 -9.90 8.40
C VAL A 383 -7.77 -8.45 8.70
N ARG A 384 -7.60 -7.57 7.70
CA ARG A 384 -8.01 -6.17 7.76
C ARG A 384 -9.20 -5.92 6.86
N LYS A 385 -10.26 -5.33 7.39
CA LYS A 385 -11.28 -4.67 6.56
C LYS A 385 -11.04 -3.18 6.54
N HIS A 386 -10.93 -2.60 5.36
CA HIS A 386 -10.51 -1.23 5.14
C HIS A 386 -11.43 -0.49 4.18
N ILE A 387 -11.65 0.78 4.44
CA ILE A 387 -12.36 1.69 3.56
C ILE A 387 -11.74 3.08 3.58
N ILE A 388 -11.55 3.67 2.41
CA ILE A 388 -11.13 5.07 2.25
C ILE A 388 -12.37 5.95 2.35
N LYS A 389 -12.31 7.00 3.17
CA LYS A 389 -13.42 7.94 3.39
C LYS A 389 -13.44 9.00 2.31
N ASN A 390 -14.58 9.13 1.65
CA ASN A 390 -14.91 10.21 0.72
C ASN A 390 -16.44 10.35 0.65
N ASN A 391 -16.92 11.37 -0.07
CA ASN A 391 -18.35 11.66 -0.16
C ASN A 391 -19.21 10.47 -0.65
N ASN A 392 -18.63 9.55 -1.43
CA ASN A 392 -19.34 8.38 -1.96
C ASN A 392 -19.26 7.14 -1.05
N THR A 393 -18.35 7.12 -0.06
CA THR A 393 -18.10 5.95 0.79
C THR A 393 -18.51 6.14 2.24
N MET A 394 -18.97 7.33 2.65
CA MET A 394 -19.33 7.60 4.05
C MET A 394 -20.37 6.64 4.61
N ASP A 395 -21.44 6.34 3.87
CA ASP A 395 -22.46 5.37 4.32
C ASP A 395 -21.88 3.97 4.50
N HIS A 396 -20.94 3.57 3.65
CA HIS A 396 -20.24 2.29 3.73
C HIS A 396 -19.25 2.25 4.89
N TYR A 397 -18.64 3.39 5.23
CA TYR A 397 -17.82 3.54 6.42
C TYR A 397 -18.64 3.28 7.68
N TYR A 398 -19.80 3.92 7.83
CA TYR A 398 -20.67 3.70 9.00
C TYR A 398 -21.12 2.24 9.10
N ARG A 399 -21.40 1.57 7.98
CA ARG A 399 -21.70 0.13 7.98
C ARG A 399 -20.51 -0.71 8.42
N LEU A 400 -19.31 -0.41 7.94
CA LEU A 400 -18.11 -1.15 8.33
C LEU A 400 -17.77 -0.96 9.81
N LYS A 401 -17.91 0.26 10.32
CA LYS A 401 -17.78 0.57 11.75
C LYS A 401 -18.79 -0.19 12.57
N ARG A 402 -20.03 -0.24 12.09
CA ARG A 402 -21.08 -1.01 12.75
C ARG A 402 -20.78 -2.50 12.80
N GLN A 403 -20.20 -3.06 11.73
CA GLN A 403 -19.78 -4.46 11.69
C GLN A 403 -18.66 -4.75 12.71
N TYR A 404 -17.73 -3.83 12.91
CA TYR A 404 -16.72 -3.93 13.97
C TYR A 404 -17.36 -3.95 15.37
N GLU A 405 -18.33 -3.07 15.63
CA GLU A 405 -19.05 -3.01 16.91
C GLU A 405 -19.84 -4.30 17.15
N ASP A 406 -20.50 -4.82 16.11
CA ASP A 406 -21.21 -6.10 16.18
C ASP A 406 -20.23 -7.25 16.43
N LEU A 407 -19.10 -7.32 15.74
CA LEU A 407 -18.10 -8.36 15.95
C LEU A 407 -17.54 -8.36 17.38
N SER A 408 -17.19 -7.18 17.88
CA SER A 408 -16.69 -7.02 19.25
C SER A 408 -17.74 -7.45 20.28
N ARG A 409 -19.01 -7.10 20.06
CA ARG A 409 -20.13 -7.44 20.95
C ARG A 409 -20.45 -8.93 20.93
N PHE A 410 -20.47 -9.56 19.76
CA PHE A 410 -20.75 -10.99 19.63
C PHE A 410 -19.59 -11.84 20.16
N TYR A 411 -18.34 -11.40 19.96
CA TYR A 411 -17.17 -12.01 20.62
C TYR A 411 -17.28 -11.95 22.15
N TYR A 412 -17.84 -10.88 22.70
CA TYR A 412 -18.10 -10.80 24.14
C TYR A 412 -19.19 -11.79 24.60
N TYR A 413 -20.20 -12.04 23.78
CA TYR A 413 -21.24 -13.03 24.09
C TYR A 413 -20.75 -14.48 23.97
N ASP A 414 -19.91 -14.77 22.97
CA ASP A 414 -19.31 -16.08 22.75
C ASP A 414 -17.93 -15.93 22.09
N ASN A 415 -16.87 -15.93 22.89
CA ASN A 415 -15.49 -15.70 22.43
C ASN A 415 -14.91 -16.86 21.60
N GLU A 416 -15.65 -17.97 21.50
CA GLU A 416 -15.27 -19.11 20.68
C GLU A 416 -16.05 -19.16 19.37
N MET A 417 -17.16 -18.45 19.19
CA MET A 417 -17.91 -18.45 17.91
C MET A 417 -17.45 -17.38 16.91
N PHE A 418 -16.82 -16.32 17.39
CA PHE A 418 -16.53 -15.14 16.57
C PHE A 418 -15.04 -14.85 16.53
N PRO A 419 -14.53 -14.30 15.41
CA PRO A 419 -13.14 -13.90 15.35
C PRO A 419 -12.84 -12.76 16.33
N LYS A 420 -11.74 -12.87 17.07
CA LYS A 420 -11.25 -11.81 17.94
C LYS A 420 -10.86 -10.58 17.14
N VAL A 421 -11.37 -9.42 17.54
CA VAL A 421 -10.90 -8.13 17.02
C VAL A 421 -9.59 -7.75 17.70
N ILE A 422 -8.61 -7.34 16.90
CA ILE A 422 -7.25 -7.01 17.32
C ILE A 422 -7.10 -5.52 17.56
N ARG A 423 -7.51 -4.70 16.59
CA ARG A 423 -7.48 -3.23 16.71
C ARG A 423 -8.44 -2.55 15.74
N GLU A 424 -8.76 -1.31 16.05
CA GLU A 424 -9.50 -0.37 15.22
C GLU A 424 -8.65 0.86 14.96
N GLN A 425 -8.76 1.44 13.76
CA GLN A 425 -8.24 2.75 13.46
C GLN A 425 -9.27 3.55 12.68
N ASP A 426 -9.57 4.73 13.19
CA ASP A 426 -10.53 5.67 12.64
C ASP A 426 -9.83 7.02 12.41
N SER A 427 -9.43 7.30 11.18
CA SER A 427 -8.76 8.54 10.80
C SER A 427 -9.67 9.41 9.92
N ASP A 428 -9.33 10.67 9.69
CA ASP A 428 -10.09 11.52 8.75
C ASP A 428 -10.07 10.98 7.32
N TYR A 429 -9.03 10.21 6.97
CA TYR A 429 -8.78 9.70 5.64
C TYR A 429 -9.39 8.30 5.40
N ASP A 430 -9.28 7.41 6.37
CA ASP A 430 -9.70 6.03 6.24
C ASP A 430 -10.19 5.43 7.56
N TYR A 431 -10.87 4.30 7.43
CA TYR A 431 -11.29 3.48 8.53
C TYR A 431 -10.87 2.04 8.27
N PHE A 432 -10.34 1.38 9.29
CA PHE A 432 -10.18 -0.06 9.27
C PHE A 432 -10.27 -0.68 10.66
N TYR A 433 -10.53 -1.98 10.67
CA TYR A 433 -10.26 -2.82 11.83
C TYR A 433 -9.53 -4.08 11.39
N ASP A 434 -8.72 -4.60 12.31
CA ASP A 434 -7.99 -5.85 12.17
C ASP A 434 -8.62 -6.90 13.07
N MET A 435 -8.78 -8.12 12.56
CA MET A 435 -9.29 -9.28 13.28
C MET A 435 -8.39 -10.49 13.07
N GLU A 436 -8.52 -11.49 13.95
CA GLU A 436 -7.74 -12.72 13.85
C GLU A 436 -7.94 -13.42 12.52
N TYR A 437 -6.86 -13.99 11.99
CA TYR A 437 -6.94 -14.82 10.82
C TYR A 437 -7.26 -16.26 11.23
N LEU A 438 -8.40 -16.76 10.74
CA LEU A 438 -8.86 -18.12 10.95
C LEU A 438 -8.19 -19.05 9.94
N GLU A 439 -6.99 -19.54 10.27
CA GLU A 439 -6.21 -20.44 9.40
C GLU A 439 -6.84 -21.84 9.34
N ASN A 440 -6.91 -22.42 8.13
CA ASN A 440 -7.57 -23.71 7.81
C ASN A 440 -9.10 -23.71 7.98
N TYR A 441 -9.73 -22.55 8.01
CA TYR A 441 -11.17 -22.43 7.93
C TYR A 441 -11.63 -22.21 6.49
N GLU A 442 -12.69 -22.89 6.09
CA GLU A 442 -13.33 -22.75 4.78
C GLU A 442 -14.81 -22.39 4.95
N GLN A 443 -15.38 -21.74 3.93
CA GLN A 443 -16.80 -21.38 3.93
C GLN A 443 -17.66 -22.64 3.89
N LEU A 444 -18.78 -22.64 4.61
CA LEU A 444 -19.62 -23.83 4.76
C LEU A 444 -20.23 -24.30 3.42
N ASP A 445 -20.38 -23.40 2.46
CA ASP A 445 -20.91 -23.69 1.12
C ASP A 445 -19.99 -24.62 0.31
N CYS A 446 -18.74 -24.77 0.72
CA CYS A 446 -17.76 -25.65 0.08
C CYS A 446 -17.88 -27.12 0.52
N PHE A 447 -18.65 -27.42 1.56
CA PHE A 447 -18.79 -28.76 2.13
C PHE A 447 -20.02 -29.49 1.61
N ASP A 448 -20.08 -30.80 1.84
CA ASP A 448 -21.27 -31.59 1.55
C ASP A 448 -22.45 -31.25 2.51
N ASN A 449 -23.65 -31.66 2.10
CA ASN A 449 -24.89 -31.34 2.81
C ASN A 449 -24.93 -31.89 4.25
N GLU A 450 -24.35 -33.06 4.51
CA GLU A 450 -24.34 -33.64 5.87
C GLU A 450 -23.47 -32.78 6.80
N THR A 451 -22.27 -32.43 6.32
CA THR A 451 -21.35 -31.52 7.03
C THR A 451 -21.98 -30.14 7.25
N GLN A 452 -22.69 -29.60 6.25
CA GLN A 452 -23.41 -28.33 6.35
C GLN A 452 -24.45 -28.36 7.48
N ILE A 453 -25.35 -29.34 7.46
CA ILE A 453 -26.41 -29.47 8.47
C ILE A 453 -25.83 -29.66 9.87
N ASN A 454 -24.84 -30.53 10.04
CA ASN A 454 -24.21 -30.76 11.33
C ASN A 454 -23.62 -29.48 11.94
N ASN A 455 -22.98 -28.64 11.13
CA ASN A 455 -22.42 -27.38 11.60
C ASN A 455 -23.48 -26.30 11.86
N ILE A 456 -24.56 -26.26 11.09
CA ILE A 456 -25.70 -25.36 11.37
C ILE A 456 -26.31 -25.68 12.74
N ILE A 457 -26.45 -26.97 13.07
CA ILE A 457 -26.95 -27.39 14.39
C ILE A 457 -26.05 -26.85 15.50
N LYS A 458 -24.72 -26.99 15.36
CA LYS A 458 -23.74 -26.44 16.32
C LYS A 458 -23.87 -24.93 16.46
N VAL A 459 -23.95 -24.19 15.35
CA VAL A 459 -24.12 -22.74 15.34
C VAL A 459 -25.40 -22.32 16.04
N LEU A 460 -26.54 -22.96 15.71
CA LEU A 460 -27.84 -22.60 16.29
C LEU A 460 -27.95 -22.96 17.77
N ASP A 461 -27.37 -24.07 18.21
CA ASP A 461 -27.29 -24.42 19.64
C ASP A 461 -26.52 -23.35 20.42
N ARG A 462 -25.36 -22.93 19.92
CA ARG A 462 -24.54 -21.86 20.50
C ARG A 462 -25.27 -20.51 20.48
N PHE A 463 -25.87 -20.15 19.37
CA PHE A 463 -26.63 -18.89 19.25
C PHE A 463 -27.83 -18.88 20.19
N ASN A 464 -28.56 -19.98 20.33
CA ASN A 464 -29.69 -20.05 21.27
C ASN A 464 -29.22 -19.84 22.72
N LYS A 465 -28.10 -20.46 23.11
CA LYS A 465 -27.56 -20.38 24.47
C LYS A 465 -26.95 -19.01 24.79
N ASN A 466 -26.20 -18.44 23.84
CA ASN A 466 -25.31 -17.32 24.12
C ASN A 466 -25.75 -15.99 23.47
N ILE A 467 -26.60 -16.02 22.44
CA ILE A 467 -26.98 -14.82 21.67
C ILE A 467 -28.48 -14.52 21.79
N TYR A 468 -29.33 -15.44 21.34
CA TYR A 468 -30.78 -15.26 21.32
C TYR A 468 -31.41 -15.27 22.72
N CYS A 469 -30.66 -15.70 23.74
CA CYS A 469 -31.08 -15.65 25.13
C CYS A 469 -31.34 -14.21 25.63
N PHE A 470 -30.71 -13.19 25.01
CA PHE A 470 -30.92 -11.76 25.30
C PHE A 470 -32.20 -11.20 24.65
N LYS A 471 -33.35 -11.80 24.97
CA LYS A 471 -34.64 -11.50 24.35
C LYS A 471 -35.45 -10.40 25.05
N LYS A 472 -36.05 -9.53 24.24
CA LYS A 472 -37.09 -8.56 24.63
C LYS A 472 -38.41 -8.91 23.94
N GLN A 473 -39.43 -9.23 24.74
CA GLN A 473 -40.77 -9.54 24.22
C GLN A 473 -41.40 -8.31 23.55
N LEU A 474 -42.03 -8.54 22.39
CA LEU A 474 -42.83 -7.55 21.70
C LEU A 474 -44.27 -7.62 22.20
N LYS A 475 -44.86 -6.45 22.43
CA LYS A 475 -46.27 -6.33 22.87
C LYS A 475 -47.21 -5.91 21.73
N ASP A 476 -46.64 -5.39 20.64
CA ASP A 476 -47.36 -4.86 19.49
C ASP A 476 -47.16 -5.79 18.28
N SER A 477 -48.22 -5.98 17.50
CA SER A 477 -48.27 -6.80 16.29
C SER A 477 -48.03 -5.98 15.01
N SER A 478 -47.47 -4.78 15.11
CA SER A 478 -47.15 -3.93 13.94
C SER A 478 -45.83 -4.30 13.24
N PHE A 479 -44.98 -5.13 13.86
CA PHE A 479 -43.58 -5.32 13.45
C PHE A 479 -43.40 -5.64 11.95
N VAL A 480 -44.17 -6.60 11.43
CA VAL A 480 -44.08 -7.00 10.01
C VAL A 480 -44.52 -5.88 9.07
N TYR A 481 -45.53 -5.11 9.47
CA TYR A 481 -46.03 -3.98 8.68
C TYR A 481 -45.00 -2.86 8.63
N ASP A 482 -44.39 -2.53 9.77
CA ASP A 482 -43.29 -1.55 9.86
C ASP A 482 -42.10 -1.99 9.01
N PHE A 483 -41.73 -3.27 9.07
CA PHE A 483 -40.68 -3.84 8.22
C PHE A 483 -41.00 -3.70 6.73
N PHE A 484 -42.23 -3.98 6.29
CA PHE A 484 -42.62 -3.82 4.89
C PHE A 484 -42.60 -2.36 4.43
N ASN A 485 -43.13 -1.46 5.26
CA ASN A 485 -43.16 -0.02 5.00
C ASN A 485 -41.75 0.58 4.90
N GLU A 486 -40.82 0.13 5.75
CA GLU A 486 -39.45 0.64 5.76
C GLU A 486 -38.55 -0.02 4.71
N LYS A 487 -38.70 -1.33 4.46
CA LYS A 487 -37.67 -2.13 3.78
C LYS A 487 -38.11 -2.79 2.47
N ILE A 488 -39.41 -3.00 2.26
CA ILE A 488 -39.94 -3.73 1.10
C ILE A 488 -40.64 -2.79 0.12
N TYR A 489 -41.71 -2.11 0.51
CA TYR A 489 -42.50 -1.27 -0.39
C TYR A 489 -41.68 -0.16 -1.08
N PRO A 490 -40.79 0.57 -0.39
CA PRO A 490 -39.96 1.59 -1.06
C PRO A 490 -39.09 1.02 -2.17
N LYS A 491 -38.62 -0.23 -2.02
CA LYS A 491 -37.82 -0.90 -3.05
C LYS A 491 -38.67 -1.32 -4.24
N LEU A 492 -39.86 -1.88 -3.99
CA LEU A 492 -40.78 -2.28 -5.06
C LEU A 492 -41.21 -1.08 -5.93
N LEU A 493 -41.49 0.07 -5.32
CA LEU A 493 -41.80 1.32 -6.02
C LEU A 493 -40.65 1.76 -6.94
N LYS A 494 -39.41 1.59 -6.51
CA LYS A 494 -38.24 1.88 -7.34
C LYS A 494 -38.12 0.88 -8.50
N PHE A 495 -38.23 -0.40 -8.21
CA PHE A 495 -38.04 -1.48 -9.20
C PHE A 495 -39.10 -1.49 -10.30
N GLU A 496 -40.36 -1.15 -10.00
CA GLU A 496 -41.42 -1.09 -11.01
C GLU A 496 -41.28 0.09 -11.99
N ILE A 497 -40.53 1.12 -11.61
CA ILE A 497 -40.22 2.26 -12.50
C ILE A 497 -39.03 1.90 -13.39
N ASP A 498 -37.99 1.29 -12.79
CA ASP A 498 -36.71 1.07 -13.45
C ASP A 498 -36.70 -0.15 -14.39
N ASN A 499 -37.59 -1.13 -14.20
CA ASN A 499 -37.56 -2.40 -14.94
C ASN A 499 -38.95 -2.91 -15.36
N LYS A 500 -39.14 -3.17 -16.67
CA LYS A 500 -40.42 -3.65 -17.23
C LYS A 500 -40.81 -5.05 -16.75
N VAL A 501 -39.86 -5.98 -16.64
CA VAL A 501 -40.10 -7.33 -16.14
C VAL A 501 -40.49 -7.28 -14.67
N MET A 502 -39.80 -6.48 -13.85
CA MET A 502 -40.18 -6.30 -12.45
C MET A 502 -41.54 -5.63 -12.32
N LYS A 503 -41.84 -4.61 -13.13
CA LYS A 503 -43.18 -4.01 -13.18
C LYS A 503 -44.26 -5.06 -13.46
N TYR A 504 -43.99 -5.99 -14.38
CA TYR A 504 -44.90 -7.09 -14.69
C TYR A 504 -45.10 -8.01 -13.47
N LEU A 505 -44.00 -8.44 -12.83
CA LEU A 505 -44.00 -9.33 -11.66
C LEU A 505 -44.64 -8.71 -10.41
N ILE A 506 -44.54 -7.39 -10.25
CA ILE A 506 -45.05 -6.66 -9.08
C ILE A 506 -46.55 -6.39 -9.20
N ASN A 507 -46.99 -5.86 -10.36
CA ASN A 507 -48.28 -5.17 -10.47
C ASN A 507 -49.38 -5.97 -11.18
N ASN A 508 -49.06 -7.00 -11.97
CA ASN A 508 -50.11 -7.80 -12.60
C ASN A 508 -50.80 -8.71 -11.59
N GLU A 509 -52.09 -8.94 -11.80
CA GLU A 509 -52.86 -9.85 -10.95
C GLU A 509 -52.29 -11.27 -11.02
N ASN A 510 -52.03 -11.75 -12.24
CA ASN A 510 -51.44 -13.05 -12.52
C ASN A 510 -50.22 -12.88 -13.42
N VAL A 511 -49.20 -13.70 -13.17
CA VAL A 511 -47.95 -13.75 -13.93
C VAL A 511 -47.64 -15.19 -14.33
N THR A 512 -46.99 -15.36 -15.48
CA THR A 512 -46.64 -16.69 -16.00
C THR A 512 -45.13 -16.88 -15.96
N ILE A 513 -44.68 -17.91 -15.24
CA ILE A 513 -43.27 -18.27 -15.09
C ILE A 513 -43.13 -19.77 -15.35
N ASN A 514 -42.25 -20.14 -16.28
CA ASN A 514 -42.08 -21.52 -16.77
C ASN A 514 -43.41 -22.19 -17.18
N GLY A 515 -44.32 -21.40 -17.77
CA GLY A 515 -45.65 -21.88 -18.16
C GLY A 515 -46.65 -22.13 -17.01
N LYS A 516 -46.26 -21.92 -15.74
CA LYS A 516 -47.17 -21.96 -14.57
C LYS A 516 -47.66 -20.55 -14.22
N HIS A 517 -48.92 -20.45 -13.79
CA HIS A 517 -49.52 -19.20 -13.32
C HIS A 517 -49.28 -18.99 -11.82
N TYR A 518 -48.90 -17.76 -11.47
CA TYR A 518 -48.69 -17.28 -10.10
C TYR A 518 -49.39 -15.94 -9.91
N TYR A 519 -49.70 -15.56 -8.67
CA TYR A 519 -50.10 -14.19 -8.37
C TYR A 519 -48.89 -13.26 -8.37
N GLY A 520 -49.03 -12.05 -8.93
CA GLY A 520 -48.01 -11.01 -8.80
C GLY A 520 -47.82 -10.55 -7.34
N LEU A 521 -46.72 -9.87 -7.02
CA LEU A 521 -46.34 -9.56 -5.63
C LEU A 521 -47.42 -8.78 -4.85
N ARG A 522 -48.00 -7.72 -5.42
CA ARG A 522 -49.03 -6.95 -4.71
C ARG A 522 -50.29 -7.78 -4.46
N THR A 523 -50.65 -8.65 -5.41
CA THR A 523 -51.80 -9.54 -5.29
C THR A 523 -51.59 -10.59 -4.21
N ILE A 524 -50.42 -11.24 -4.18
CA ILE A 524 -50.12 -12.25 -3.15
C ILE A 524 -50.00 -11.64 -1.77
N PHE A 525 -49.45 -10.42 -1.63
CA PHE A 525 -49.40 -9.72 -0.35
C PHE A 525 -50.80 -9.46 0.23
N ASN A 526 -51.77 -9.10 -0.61
CA ASN A 526 -53.16 -8.90 -0.16
C ASN A 526 -53.87 -10.21 0.22
N LYS A 527 -53.35 -11.36 -0.21
CA LYS A 527 -53.90 -12.69 0.09
C LYS A 527 -53.30 -13.34 1.34
N LEU A 528 -52.08 -12.94 1.71
CA LEU A 528 -51.40 -13.45 2.90
C LEU A 528 -51.90 -12.70 4.15
N ASP A 529 -52.17 -13.44 5.23
CA ASP A 529 -52.41 -12.82 6.54
C ASP A 529 -51.07 -12.50 7.21
N PHE A 530 -50.67 -11.23 7.12
CA PHE A 530 -49.39 -10.74 7.61
C PHE A 530 -49.22 -10.93 9.13
N ASN A 531 -50.32 -10.99 9.89
CA ASN A 531 -50.26 -11.16 11.34
C ASN A 531 -49.59 -12.47 11.75
N ASN A 532 -49.64 -13.50 10.89
CA ASN A 532 -48.98 -14.78 11.12
C ASN A 532 -47.45 -14.72 11.08
N PHE A 533 -46.88 -13.63 10.54
CA PHE A 533 -45.45 -13.44 10.37
C PHE A 533 -44.83 -12.46 11.37
N ASN A 534 -45.62 -11.97 12.34
CA ASN A 534 -45.11 -11.14 13.43
C ASN A 534 -44.26 -11.98 14.41
N PRO A 535 -43.04 -11.53 14.74
CA PRO A 535 -42.23 -12.18 15.76
C PRO A 535 -42.74 -11.88 17.17
N SER A 536 -42.49 -12.81 18.10
CA SER A 536 -42.85 -12.65 19.52
C SER A 536 -41.82 -11.83 20.31
N PHE A 537 -40.56 -11.80 19.87
CA PHE A 537 -39.49 -11.07 20.54
C PHE A 537 -38.41 -10.61 19.55
N ILE A 538 -37.56 -9.70 20.03
CA ILE A 538 -36.31 -9.28 19.38
C ILE A 538 -35.13 -9.56 20.31
N CYS A 539 -33.96 -9.80 19.72
CA CYS A 539 -32.69 -10.05 20.39
C CYS A 539 -31.52 -9.64 19.48
N PRO A 540 -30.26 -9.69 19.92
CA PRO A 540 -29.13 -9.65 19.01
C PRO A 540 -29.25 -10.80 17.99
N ILE A 541 -28.97 -10.52 16.72
CA ILE A 541 -28.97 -11.50 15.63
C ILE A 541 -27.76 -11.28 14.72
N HIS A 542 -27.36 -12.31 13.97
CA HIS A 542 -26.28 -12.19 13.01
C HIS A 542 -26.68 -11.28 11.83
N GLY A 543 -27.93 -11.35 11.39
CA GLY A 543 -28.53 -10.52 10.33
C GLY A 543 -28.25 -10.98 8.90
N ASP A 544 -27.13 -11.69 8.71
CA ASP A 544 -26.72 -12.30 7.44
C ASP A 544 -26.19 -13.75 7.62
N LEU A 545 -26.91 -14.57 8.39
CA LEU A 545 -26.48 -15.95 8.69
C LEU A 545 -26.72 -16.89 7.50
N ASN A 546 -25.73 -17.01 6.60
CA ASN A 546 -25.75 -17.87 5.42
C ASN A 546 -24.49 -18.75 5.38
N PHE A 547 -24.37 -19.66 4.40
CA PHE A 547 -23.25 -20.60 4.34
C PHE A 547 -21.90 -19.94 4.05
N GLU A 548 -21.87 -18.84 3.31
CA GLU A 548 -20.63 -18.09 3.03
C GLU A 548 -20.07 -17.39 4.29
N ASN A 549 -20.94 -17.11 5.27
CA ASN A 549 -20.61 -16.42 6.52
C ASN A 549 -20.41 -17.37 7.72
N ILE A 550 -20.61 -18.68 7.52
CA ILE A 550 -20.26 -19.73 8.47
C ILE A 550 -18.95 -20.35 7.99
N LEU A 551 -17.95 -20.38 8.86
CA LEU A 551 -16.65 -20.97 8.59
C LEU A 551 -16.48 -22.26 9.39
N TYR A 552 -15.98 -23.30 8.73
CA TYR A 552 -15.73 -24.61 9.35
C TYR A 552 -14.27 -25.02 9.18
N ASN A 553 -13.69 -25.55 10.26
CA ASN A 553 -12.39 -26.18 10.27
C ASN A 553 -12.55 -27.69 10.46
N SER A 554 -12.35 -28.44 9.38
CA SER A 554 -12.52 -29.90 9.37
C SER A 554 -11.44 -30.66 10.15
N ILE A 555 -10.31 -30.02 10.47
CA ILE A 555 -9.22 -30.64 11.23
C ILE A 555 -9.54 -30.61 12.72
N THR A 556 -10.06 -29.49 13.22
CA THR A 556 -10.37 -29.29 14.64
C THR A 556 -11.83 -29.51 14.99
N ASP A 557 -12.68 -29.71 13.98
CA ASP A 557 -14.14 -29.77 14.09
C ASP A 557 -14.77 -28.51 14.73
N ASP A 558 -14.13 -27.35 14.51
CA ASP A 558 -14.54 -26.05 15.06
C ASP A 558 -15.32 -25.22 14.04
N VAL A 559 -16.26 -24.41 14.52
CA VAL A 559 -17.13 -23.56 13.71
C VAL A 559 -17.09 -22.12 14.19
N LYS A 560 -16.95 -21.19 13.25
CA LYS A 560 -16.94 -19.74 13.49
C LYS A 560 -17.95 -19.06 12.58
N THR A 561 -18.41 -17.89 12.96
CA THR A 561 -19.26 -17.02 12.12
C THR A 561 -18.65 -15.64 11.96
N LEU A 562 -18.87 -15.02 10.81
CA LEU A 562 -18.32 -13.71 10.47
C LEU A 562 -19.33 -12.86 9.68
N ASP A 563 -19.00 -11.59 9.49
CA ASP A 563 -19.75 -10.66 8.64
C ASP A 563 -21.20 -10.41 9.07
N MET A 564 -21.41 -10.19 10.36
CA MET A 564 -22.70 -9.75 10.89
C MET A 564 -23.15 -8.44 10.22
N GLU A 565 -24.35 -8.46 9.63
CA GLU A 565 -24.95 -7.33 8.90
C GLU A 565 -26.44 -7.15 9.28
N GLY A 566 -26.69 -7.14 10.59
CA GLY A 566 -28.01 -6.82 11.15
C GLY A 566 -28.46 -5.41 10.78
N SER A 567 -29.74 -5.26 10.41
CA SER A 567 -30.31 -3.95 10.07
C SER A 567 -30.41 -3.00 11.27
N ARG A 568 -30.42 -3.57 12.49
CA ARG A 568 -30.59 -2.92 13.79
C ARG A 568 -29.66 -3.61 14.82
N TYR A 569 -29.49 -3.02 16.00
CA TYR A 569 -28.72 -3.65 17.11
C TYR A 569 -29.36 -4.92 17.66
N VAL A 570 -30.68 -4.97 17.59
CA VAL A 570 -31.52 -6.10 17.95
C VAL A 570 -32.61 -6.22 16.91
N ASP A 571 -32.95 -7.45 16.55
CA ASP A 571 -33.95 -7.77 15.55
C ASP A 571 -34.54 -9.16 15.87
N SER A 572 -35.44 -9.68 15.04
CA SER A 572 -36.02 -11.00 15.27
C SER A 572 -35.12 -12.14 14.75
N PRO A 573 -34.96 -13.27 15.48
CA PRO A 573 -34.24 -14.46 14.99
C PRO A 573 -34.78 -15.03 13.68
N VAL A 574 -36.02 -14.70 13.31
CA VAL A 574 -36.62 -15.13 12.02
C VAL A 574 -35.85 -14.58 10.81
N PHE A 575 -35.09 -13.49 10.98
CA PHE A 575 -34.20 -12.98 9.93
C PHE A 575 -33.01 -13.91 9.69
N ASP A 576 -32.40 -14.45 10.76
CA ASP A 576 -31.35 -15.45 10.64
C ASP A 576 -31.90 -16.76 10.08
N LEU A 577 -33.13 -17.17 10.46
CA LEU A 577 -33.83 -18.29 9.83
C LEU A 577 -34.03 -18.08 8.32
N GLY A 578 -34.51 -16.89 7.92
CA GLY A 578 -34.71 -16.56 6.50
C GLY A 578 -33.41 -16.55 5.71
N LYS A 579 -32.29 -16.16 6.33
CA LYS A 579 -30.95 -16.21 5.74
C LYS A 579 -30.39 -17.62 5.62
N LEU A 580 -30.62 -18.47 6.61
CA LEU A 580 -30.28 -19.89 6.50
C LEU A 580 -31.10 -20.58 5.41
N PHE A 581 -32.39 -20.23 5.29
CA PHE A 581 -33.25 -20.76 4.22
C PHE A 581 -32.81 -20.29 2.84
N GLN A 582 -32.23 -19.09 2.72
CA GLN A 582 -31.63 -18.65 1.46
C GLN A 582 -30.57 -19.65 0.96
N SER A 583 -29.75 -20.22 1.85
CA SER A 583 -28.79 -21.27 1.51
C SER A 583 -29.46 -22.64 1.35
N LEU A 584 -30.22 -23.10 2.35
CA LEU A 584 -30.78 -24.46 2.42
C LEU A 584 -31.91 -24.74 1.43
N VAL A 585 -32.78 -23.75 1.21
CA VAL A 585 -34.02 -23.93 0.43
C VAL A 585 -33.79 -23.48 -1.01
N ALA A 586 -33.14 -22.32 -1.17
CA ALA A 586 -33.01 -21.68 -2.47
C ALA A 586 -31.64 -21.91 -3.13
N ASN A 587 -30.70 -22.61 -2.48
CA ASN A 587 -29.35 -22.88 -2.98
C ASN A 587 -28.67 -21.62 -3.55
N TYR A 588 -28.74 -20.53 -2.79
CA TYR A 588 -28.28 -19.22 -3.22
C TYR A 588 -26.82 -19.21 -3.70
N GLU A 589 -25.95 -19.90 -2.98
CA GLU A 589 -24.52 -20.00 -3.26
C GLU A 589 -24.23 -20.70 -4.60
N VAL A 590 -25.20 -21.47 -5.12
CA VAL A 590 -25.12 -22.10 -6.43
C VAL A 590 -25.60 -21.15 -7.52
N TRP A 591 -26.86 -20.69 -7.45
CA TRP A 591 -27.43 -19.91 -8.54
C TRP A 591 -26.84 -18.50 -8.66
N SER A 592 -26.35 -17.93 -7.55
CA SER A 592 -25.69 -16.62 -7.56
C SER A 592 -24.38 -16.61 -8.36
N LYS A 593 -23.81 -17.80 -8.64
CA LYS A 593 -22.58 -18.01 -9.41
C LYS A 593 -22.85 -18.42 -10.87
N LEU A 594 -24.12 -18.64 -11.26
CA LEU A 594 -24.48 -19.00 -12.63
C LEU A 594 -24.45 -17.78 -13.56
N ASP A 595 -23.93 -17.95 -14.77
CA ASP A 595 -23.92 -16.89 -15.79
C ASP A 595 -25.34 -16.62 -16.33
N GLU A 596 -26.12 -17.68 -16.58
CA GLU A 596 -27.48 -17.61 -17.10
C GLU A 596 -28.50 -18.24 -16.14
N VAL A 597 -29.40 -17.41 -15.63
CA VAL A 597 -30.52 -17.82 -14.75
C VAL A 597 -31.89 -17.66 -15.41
N ILE A 598 -31.99 -16.85 -16.47
CA ILE A 598 -33.19 -16.61 -17.28
C ILE A 598 -32.88 -16.98 -18.72
N PHE A 599 -33.70 -17.85 -19.32
CA PHE A 599 -33.54 -18.36 -20.68
C PHE A 599 -34.34 -17.55 -21.71
N ASN A 600 -35.48 -16.98 -21.31
CA ASN A 600 -36.30 -16.10 -22.16
C ASN A 600 -36.99 -15.04 -21.29
N SER A 601 -36.84 -13.78 -21.68
CA SER A 601 -37.41 -12.61 -21.01
C SER A 601 -38.69 -12.09 -21.66
N SER A 602 -39.40 -12.91 -22.46
CA SER A 602 -40.74 -12.56 -22.95
C SER A 602 -41.64 -12.21 -21.77
N ILE A 603 -42.20 -11.00 -21.78
CA ILE A 603 -42.90 -10.45 -20.62
C ILE A 603 -44.18 -11.22 -20.30
N ASP A 604 -44.76 -11.91 -21.30
CA ASP A 604 -46.01 -12.66 -21.16
C ASP A 604 -45.80 -14.08 -20.60
N ASN A 605 -44.57 -14.61 -20.66
CA ASN A 605 -44.16 -15.88 -20.07
C ASN A 605 -42.64 -15.92 -19.90
N LEU A 606 -42.19 -15.69 -18.66
CA LEU A 606 -40.77 -15.71 -18.34
C LEU A 606 -40.30 -17.17 -18.21
N THR A 607 -39.17 -17.51 -18.82
CA THR A 607 -38.57 -18.84 -18.66
C THR A 607 -37.20 -18.75 -18.00
N CYS A 608 -36.98 -19.55 -16.97
CA CYS A 608 -35.83 -19.49 -16.08
C CYS A 608 -35.54 -20.86 -15.45
N ASN A 609 -34.42 -20.97 -14.76
CA ASN A 609 -34.02 -22.20 -14.11
C ASN A 609 -34.92 -22.49 -12.88
N ASP A 610 -35.71 -23.56 -12.94
CA ASP A 610 -36.65 -23.97 -11.88
C ASP A 610 -36.07 -24.96 -10.86
N ASN A 611 -34.81 -25.40 -11.02
CA ASN A 611 -34.15 -26.29 -10.05
C ASN A 611 -34.08 -25.70 -8.64
N PHE A 612 -34.33 -24.40 -8.49
CA PHE A 612 -34.29 -23.65 -7.23
C PHE A 612 -35.67 -23.33 -6.67
N PHE A 613 -36.74 -23.83 -7.27
CA PHE A 613 -38.11 -23.58 -6.82
C PHE A 613 -38.60 -24.63 -5.83
N ASP A 614 -37.87 -25.72 -5.64
CA ASP A 614 -38.21 -26.82 -4.73
C ASP A 614 -37.09 -27.08 -3.71
N TYR A 615 -37.44 -27.75 -2.62
CA TYR A 615 -36.52 -28.12 -1.56
C TYR A 615 -36.74 -29.54 -1.05
N LYS A 616 -35.70 -30.13 -0.45
CA LYS A 616 -35.78 -31.42 0.23
C LYS A 616 -36.22 -31.23 1.68
N ASN A 617 -37.27 -31.94 2.10
CA ASN A 617 -37.84 -31.77 3.44
C ASN A 617 -36.89 -32.19 4.57
N ASP A 618 -36.07 -33.23 4.34
CA ASP A 618 -35.28 -33.86 5.40
C ASP A 618 -34.19 -32.93 5.98
N ASP A 619 -33.63 -32.04 5.16
CA ASP A 619 -32.58 -31.10 5.58
C ASP A 619 -33.16 -29.92 6.37
N ILE A 620 -34.34 -29.45 5.95
CA ILE A 620 -34.99 -28.27 6.53
C ILE A 620 -35.69 -28.59 7.85
N ILE A 621 -36.20 -29.81 8.01
CA ILE A 621 -36.97 -30.18 9.20
C ILE A 621 -36.14 -30.05 10.48
N VAL A 622 -34.83 -30.35 10.41
CA VAL A 622 -33.91 -30.23 11.55
C VAL A 622 -33.77 -28.78 11.99
N VAL A 623 -33.57 -27.86 11.04
CA VAL A 623 -33.46 -26.43 11.33
C VAL A 623 -34.79 -25.87 11.85
N VAL A 624 -35.91 -26.30 11.25
CA VAL A 624 -37.26 -25.95 11.72
C VAL A 624 -37.48 -26.41 13.17
N ASP A 625 -37.04 -27.60 13.54
CA ASP A 625 -37.18 -28.14 14.89
C ASP A 625 -36.35 -27.35 15.93
N ILE A 626 -35.17 -26.89 15.54
CA ILE A 626 -34.37 -26.02 16.42
C ILE A 626 -35.06 -24.66 16.58
N PHE A 627 -35.55 -24.06 15.49
CA PHE A 627 -36.26 -22.78 15.55
C PHE A 627 -37.62 -22.86 16.23
N LYS A 628 -38.28 -24.03 16.22
CA LYS A 628 -39.46 -24.32 17.06
C LYS A 628 -39.17 -23.97 18.53
N THR A 629 -38.01 -24.41 19.00
CA THR A 629 -37.53 -24.18 20.37
C THR A 629 -37.10 -22.73 20.58
N ILE A 630 -36.30 -22.15 19.67
CA ILE A 630 -35.82 -20.76 19.77
C ILE A 630 -36.99 -19.78 19.81
N LEU A 631 -37.99 -19.97 18.95
CA LEU A 631 -39.12 -19.06 18.81
C LEU A 631 -40.25 -19.34 19.81
N GLY A 632 -40.24 -20.51 20.47
CA GLY A 632 -41.32 -20.95 21.36
C GLY A 632 -42.63 -21.18 20.62
N ILE A 633 -42.58 -21.69 19.39
CA ILE A 633 -43.74 -21.95 18.52
C ILE A 633 -43.87 -23.45 18.36
N ASP A 634 -44.92 -24.10 18.86
CA ASP A 634 -45.03 -25.55 18.79
C ASP A 634 -45.31 -26.14 17.40
N ASP A 635 -45.83 -25.31 16.50
CA ASP A 635 -46.21 -25.68 15.14
C ASP A 635 -45.03 -25.56 14.16
N LYS A 636 -44.55 -26.70 13.66
CA LYS A 636 -43.46 -26.77 12.67
C LYS A 636 -43.82 -26.09 11.35
N GLU A 637 -45.08 -26.19 10.93
CA GLU A 637 -45.54 -25.60 9.68
C GLU A 637 -45.50 -24.08 9.75
N LYS A 638 -45.88 -23.51 10.90
CA LYS A 638 -45.76 -22.07 11.16
C LYS A 638 -44.31 -21.58 11.09
N VAL A 639 -43.37 -22.32 11.67
CA VAL A 639 -41.92 -21.98 11.63
C VAL A 639 -41.37 -22.08 10.20
N LEU A 640 -41.76 -23.11 9.46
CA LEU A 640 -41.41 -23.26 8.04
C LEU A 640 -41.93 -22.07 7.21
N LYS A 641 -43.20 -21.70 7.39
CA LYS A 641 -43.82 -20.54 6.71
C LYS A 641 -43.10 -19.23 7.07
N LEU A 642 -42.69 -19.05 8.33
CA LEU A 642 -41.88 -17.90 8.75
C LEU A 642 -40.53 -17.84 7.99
N GLY A 643 -39.78 -18.94 7.97
CA GLY A 643 -38.50 -18.98 7.26
C GLY A 643 -38.64 -18.69 5.77
N LEU A 644 -39.62 -19.30 5.10
CA LEU A 644 -39.90 -19.06 3.68
C LEU A 644 -40.30 -17.60 3.41
N PHE A 645 -41.12 -17.01 4.29
CA PHE A 645 -41.57 -15.62 4.16
C PHE A 645 -40.41 -14.64 4.24
N TYR A 646 -39.57 -14.75 5.27
CA TYR A 646 -38.44 -13.83 5.44
C TYR A 646 -37.35 -14.07 4.38
N MET A 647 -37.14 -15.31 3.92
CA MET A 647 -36.30 -15.61 2.75
C MET A 647 -36.82 -14.90 1.49
N ALA A 648 -38.13 -14.98 1.20
CA ALA A 648 -38.74 -14.31 0.06
C ALA A 648 -38.59 -12.77 0.14
N CYS A 649 -38.74 -12.20 1.34
CA CYS A 649 -38.44 -10.79 1.58
C CYS A 649 -36.96 -10.45 1.30
N TYR A 650 -36.02 -11.34 1.62
CA TYR A 650 -34.61 -11.11 1.32
C TYR A 650 -34.36 -11.00 -0.18
N PHE A 651 -34.96 -11.86 -1.01
CA PHE A 651 -34.83 -11.76 -2.48
C PHE A 651 -35.16 -10.36 -2.99
N ILE A 652 -36.22 -9.73 -2.48
CA ILE A 652 -36.54 -8.33 -2.82
C ILE A 652 -35.46 -7.37 -2.30
N ARG A 653 -34.98 -7.58 -1.06
CA ARG A 653 -34.04 -6.66 -0.41
C ARG A 653 -32.66 -6.61 -1.07
N PHE A 654 -32.15 -7.72 -1.61
CA PHE A 654 -30.79 -7.76 -2.18
C PHE A 654 -30.73 -7.58 -3.71
N ILE A 655 -31.86 -7.34 -4.38
CA ILE A 655 -31.91 -6.94 -5.80
C ILE A 655 -30.85 -5.89 -6.17
N PRO A 656 -30.64 -4.79 -5.41
CA PRO A 656 -29.65 -3.78 -5.78
C PRO A 656 -28.22 -4.33 -5.92
N PHE A 657 -27.87 -5.36 -5.13
CA PHE A 657 -26.59 -6.04 -5.24
C PHE A 657 -26.53 -6.98 -6.45
N ARG A 658 -27.63 -7.66 -6.79
CA ARG A 658 -27.70 -8.51 -7.99
C ARG A 658 -27.70 -7.71 -9.28
N SER A 659 -28.26 -6.50 -9.27
CA SER A 659 -28.20 -5.58 -10.40
C SER A 659 -26.78 -5.17 -10.78
N LEU A 660 -25.82 -5.24 -9.84
CA LEU A 660 -24.39 -5.03 -10.14
C LEU A 660 -23.76 -6.21 -10.90
N VAL A 661 -24.36 -7.40 -10.82
CA VAL A 661 -23.95 -8.60 -11.57
C VAL A 661 -24.57 -8.55 -12.97
N SER A 662 -25.91 -8.54 -13.06
CA SER A 662 -26.63 -8.35 -14.31
C SER A 662 -28.12 -8.06 -14.07
N GLU A 663 -28.80 -7.50 -15.07
CA GLU A 663 -30.25 -7.32 -15.04
C GLU A 663 -30.99 -8.67 -14.91
N ASN A 664 -30.50 -9.73 -15.55
CA ASN A 664 -31.07 -11.07 -15.46
C ASN A 664 -31.02 -11.63 -14.04
N HIS A 665 -29.90 -11.44 -13.32
CA HIS A 665 -29.77 -11.82 -11.91
C HIS A 665 -30.76 -11.06 -11.02
N ALA A 666 -30.95 -9.77 -11.28
CA ALA A 666 -31.92 -8.95 -10.55
C ALA A 666 -33.36 -9.42 -10.80
N ASN A 667 -33.72 -9.70 -12.06
CA ASN A 667 -35.02 -10.23 -12.43
C ASN A 667 -35.26 -11.63 -11.85
N PHE A 668 -34.23 -12.49 -11.80
CA PHE A 668 -34.35 -13.82 -11.22
C PHE A 668 -34.60 -13.79 -9.71
N ALA A 669 -33.94 -12.88 -8.98
CA ALA A 669 -34.26 -12.65 -7.57
C ALA A 669 -35.73 -12.23 -7.39
N MET A 670 -36.27 -11.38 -8.27
CA MET A 670 -37.70 -11.02 -8.23
C MET A 670 -38.61 -12.23 -8.51
N ILE A 671 -38.27 -13.07 -9.49
CA ILE A 671 -38.98 -14.32 -9.78
C ILE A 671 -39.00 -15.23 -8.55
N MET A 672 -37.85 -15.40 -7.88
CA MET A 672 -37.74 -16.19 -6.65
C MET A 672 -38.69 -15.66 -5.57
N ALA A 673 -38.74 -14.34 -5.35
CA ALA A 673 -39.68 -13.74 -4.41
C ALA A 673 -41.14 -14.10 -4.76
N VAL A 674 -41.55 -13.92 -6.02
CA VAL A 674 -42.92 -14.25 -6.47
C VAL A 674 -43.26 -15.71 -6.18
N ILE A 675 -42.39 -16.64 -6.58
CA ILE A 675 -42.66 -18.08 -6.46
C ILE A 675 -42.75 -18.49 -5.00
N TRP A 676 -41.81 -18.04 -4.16
CA TRP A 676 -41.81 -18.41 -2.74
C TRP A 676 -43.00 -17.81 -1.98
N PHE A 677 -43.42 -16.58 -2.27
CA PHE A 677 -44.65 -16.02 -1.68
C PHE A 677 -45.90 -16.80 -2.10
N ASN A 678 -45.99 -17.23 -3.36
CA ASN A 678 -47.12 -18.04 -3.82
C ASN A 678 -47.14 -19.42 -3.16
N LYS A 679 -45.98 -20.06 -2.97
CA LYS A 679 -45.87 -21.34 -2.26
C LYS A 679 -46.30 -21.27 -0.79
N ILE A 680 -46.12 -20.13 -0.12
CA ILE A 680 -46.59 -19.91 1.25
C ILE A 680 -48.13 -19.83 1.31
N TYR A 681 -48.79 -19.41 0.23
CA TYR A 681 -50.26 -19.35 0.14
C TYR A 681 -50.89 -20.68 -0.31
N GLU A 682 -50.20 -21.44 -1.17
CA GLU A 682 -50.67 -22.77 -1.63
C GLU A 682 -50.64 -23.83 -0.51
N LYS A 683 -49.75 -23.67 0.48
CA LYS A 683 -49.64 -24.51 1.68
C LYS A 683 -50.29 -23.82 2.86
#